data_AF-A0AAC9HF58-F1
#
_entry.id   AF-A0AAC9HF58-F1
#
_cell.length_a   1.000
_cell.length_b   1.000
_cell.length_c   1.000
_cell.angle_alpha   90.00
_cell.angle_beta   90.00
_cell.angle_gamma   90.00
#
_symmetry.space_group_name_H-M   'P 1'
#
loop_
_entity.id
_entity.type
_entity.pdbx_description
1 polymer ?
#
loop_
_entity_poly.entity_id
_entity_poly.type
_entity_poly.pdbx_seq_one_letter_code
_entity_poly.pdbx_strand_id
1 'polypeptide(L)'
;MGVSAVIPAYNEETTVGRIIDTLKQVAAVTEIIVVSDGSEDDTAAVARHHGARVLELAVNSGKGAAMTAGAREAREDILLFLDADLEGLLPDHVQALIEPLLAGRAEMSVGIFSRGRSMTDLAQVVAPHLSGQRAIRKDLFLAIGADRSRFEVEVQLTSEARARNWRVEKVPLVNMTHIMKEEKRGLYRGVVARMGMYKDIAGFFWRLTRKKLKARPVAVLLLLLSLGVTFNYDTQRVASAEAGRMPDLNLPAAGQRLLVVSPHPDDETLGAGGLIAKARARGDTVKVVFMTNGDGFRRGVETTRGILPTSAGDFLTYGERRQQEAITALGNLGVGPADIIFMGYPDGGLAAIWSNYWQEDKPYRSACTRKEAVPYRLAFKPGEPYAAPALLADLEEILREYRPTDIYVTDTNDSHPDHWATGAFTLAAVGELKGEDPTFNPRIYTFVIHTGMWQMLPVFDRDHKPLLPPGYFLARGTPWYKLPLAPAILELKKQAIAAYRTQEMVMPTFLANFERPNEVFSRLPDQEVITTATGMSVDGWVKEWPRDAVIALDPAGDLVTKKVERGGDLKAAYLLQSGRTTYLRLDTWGRVGFPVNYTLSIYLLPASPGAGSQRFTWSWAPGEKQVRWLTRPAGYDPNAIRVASGGDSLEMALPDLIPPGEHYLMFTAVTSIGRLPLDRIPWRLVKIKGSDL
;
A
#
# COMPACT_ATOMS: atom_id res chain seq x y z
N MET A 1 -7.64 -19.76 -36.45
CA MET A 1 -6.48 -18.86 -36.51
C MET A 1 -5.35 -19.58 -35.80
N GLY A 2 -4.19 -19.73 -36.43
CA GLY A 2 -2.99 -20.24 -35.77
C GLY A 2 -2.17 -19.10 -35.17
N VAL A 3 -1.13 -19.47 -34.43
CA VAL A 3 -0.16 -18.55 -33.83
C VAL A 3 1.25 -18.97 -34.23
N SER A 4 2.03 -18.03 -34.74
CA SER A 4 3.47 -18.20 -34.97
C SER A 4 4.23 -17.72 -33.74
N ALA A 5 4.83 -18.64 -32.99
CA ALA A 5 5.74 -18.31 -31.90
C ALA A 5 7.13 -17.94 -32.47
N VAL A 6 7.63 -16.75 -32.15
CA VAL A 6 8.94 -16.25 -32.56
C VAL A 6 9.81 -16.10 -31.32
N ILE A 7 10.91 -16.83 -31.28
CA ILE A 7 11.84 -16.91 -30.14
C ILE A 7 13.20 -16.33 -30.56
N PRO A 8 13.51 -15.07 -30.24
CA PRO A 8 14.86 -14.52 -30.39
C PRO A 8 15.82 -15.20 -29.41
N ALA A 9 16.91 -15.78 -29.91
CA ALA A 9 17.88 -16.52 -29.10
C ALA A 9 19.32 -16.08 -29.42
N TYR A 10 20.14 -15.88 -28.39
CA TYR A 10 21.58 -15.63 -28.52
C TYR A 10 22.33 -16.30 -27.37
N ASN A 11 23.00 -17.42 -27.68
CA ASN A 11 23.68 -18.28 -26.72
C ASN A 11 22.77 -18.83 -25.60
N GLU A 12 21.74 -19.56 -25.99
CA GLU A 12 20.65 -20.09 -25.16
C GLU A 12 20.45 -21.61 -25.31
N GLU A 13 21.52 -22.36 -25.58
CA GLU A 13 21.50 -23.82 -25.78
C GLU A 13 20.89 -24.61 -24.61
N THR A 14 20.99 -24.07 -23.38
CA THR A 14 20.54 -24.72 -22.14
C THR A 14 19.05 -24.53 -21.84
N THR A 15 18.38 -23.58 -22.50
CA THR A 15 17.01 -23.18 -22.17
C THR A 15 16.05 -23.31 -23.35
N VAL A 16 16.52 -23.05 -24.58
CA VAL A 16 15.66 -22.96 -25.77
C VAL A 16 14.83 -24.24 -26.01
N GLY A 17 15.39 -25.42 -25.72
CA GLY A 17 14.69 -26.71 -25.88
C GLY A 17 13.41 -26.81 -25.02
N ARG A 18 13.51 -26.45 -23.72
CA ARG A 18 12.36 -26.49 -22.79
C ARG A 18 11.22 -25.58 -23.21
N ILE A 19 11.56 -24.42 -23.78
CA ILE A 19 10.58 -23.44 -24.27
C ILE A 19 9.83 -24.01 -25.48
N ILE A 20 10.56 -24.62 -26.43
CA ILE A 20 9.96 -25.27 -27.60
C ILE A 20 9.03 -26.41 -27.18
N ASP A 21 9.47 -27.26 -26.24
CA ASP A 21 8.67 -28.38 -25.74
C ASP A 21 7.39 -27.93 -25.03
N THR A 22 7.43 -26.77 -24.35
CA THR A 22 6.25 -26.17 -23.71
C THR A 22 5.29 -25.61 -24.77
N LEU A 23 5.80 -24.91 -25.77
CA LEU A 23 4.98 -24.36 -26.87
C LEU A 23 4.26 -25.44 -27.66
N LYS A 24 4.90 -26.60 -27.88
CA LYS A 24 4.29 -27.75 -28.56
C LYS A 24 3.06 -28.33 -27.87
N GLN A 25 2.89 -28.07 -26.57
CA GLN A 25 1.73 -28.54 -25.81
C GLN A 25 0.48 -27.67 -26.03
N VAL A 26 0.62 -26.53 -26.71
CA VAL A 26 -0.46 -25.57 -26.93
C VAL A 26 -0.94 -25.66 -28.37
N ALA A 27 -2.13 -26.25 -28.57
CA ALA A 27 -2.67 -26.56 -29.89
C ALA A 27 -2.81 -25.34 -30.83
N ALA A 28 -2.99 -24.14 -30.27
CA ALA A 28 -3.10 -22.90 -31.05
C ALA A 28 -1.75 -22.39 -31.60
N VAL A 29 -0.61 -22.86 -31.06
CA VAL A 29 0.73 -22.55 -31.59
C VAL A 29 1.03 -23.52 -32.73
N THR A 30 0.82 -23.05 -33.96
CA THR A 30 0.93 -23.86 -35.19
C THR A 30 2.33 -23.78 -35.82
N GLU A 31 3.10 -22.76 -35.45
CA GLU A 31 4.46 -22.55 -35.96
C GLU A 31 5.38 -22.05 -34.84
N ILE A 32 6.59 -22.63 -34.75
CA ILE A 32 7.63 -22.19 -33.81
C ILE A 32 8.88 -21.83 -34.63
N ILE A 33 9.29 -20.57 -34.56
CA ILE A 33 10.44 -20.01 -35.24
C ILE A 33 11.45 -19.54 -34.19
N VAL A 34 12.60 -20.19 -34.13
CA VAL A 34 13.74 -19.72 -33.34
C VAL A 34 14.66 -18.90 -34.24
N VAL A 35 14.92 -17.66 -33.84
CA VAL A 35 15.86 -16.79 -34.56
C VAL A 35 17.17 -16.75 -33.77
N SER A 36 18.16 -17.52 -34.22
CA SER A 36 19.51 -17.55 -33.63
C SER A 36 20.27 -16.31 -34.11
N ASP A 37 20.39 -15.31 -33.25
CA ASP A 37 20.94 -13.98 -33.54
C ASP A 37 22.47 -13.95 -33.41
N GLY A 38 23.15 -14.72 -34.28
CA GLY A 38 24.60 -14.82 -34.30
C GLY A 38 25.20 -15.62 -33.14
N SER A 39 24.49 -16.64 -32.64
CA SER A 39 24.95 -17.48 -31.53
C SER A 39 26.28 -18.19 -31.86
N GLU A 40 27.13 -18.35 -30.85
CA GLU A 40 28.43 -19.03 -30.93
C GLU A 40 28.41 -20.43 -30.27
N ASP A 41 27.28 -20.80 -29.67
CA ASP A 41 27.03 -22.07 -28.99
C ASP A 41 26.06 -22.96 -29.80
N ASP A 42 25.62 -24.09 -29.22
CA ASP A 42 24.76 -25.06 -29.93
C ASP A 42 23.28 -24.65 -30.01
N THR A 43 22.92 -23.39 -29.71
CA THR A 43 21.52 -22.90 -29.70
C THR A 43 20.73 -23.31 -30.95
N ALA A 44 21.31 -23.11 -32.14
CA ALA A 44 20.64 -23.41 -33.40
C ALA A 44 20.45 -24.92 -33.61
N ALA A 45 21.42 -25.73 -33.19
CA ALA A 45 21.35 -27.19 -33.27
C ALA A 45 20.29 -27.74 -32.30
N VAL A 46 20.29 -27.28 -31.05
CA VAL A 46 19.29 -27.66 -30.03
C VAL A 46 17.89 -27.28 -30.49
N ALA A 47 17.68 -26.07 -31.00
CA ALA A 47 16.37 -25.62 -31.46
C ALA A 47 15.82 -26.50 -32.62
N ARG A 48 16.67 -26.89 -33.57
CA ARG A 48 16.28 -27.82 -34.65
C ARG A 48 15.93 -29.21 -34.11
N HIS A 49 16.71 -29.71 -33.17
CA HIS A 49 16.49 -31.02 -32.57
C HIS A 49 15.12 -31.10 -31.87
N HIS A 50 14.73 -30.04 -31.16
CA HIS A 50 13.41 -29.92 -30.53
C HIS A 50 12.27 -29.64 -31.54
N GLY A 51 12.58 -29.50 -32.83
CA GLY A 51 11.60 -29.40 -33.92
C GLY A 51 11.12 -27.98 -34.23
N ALA A 52 11.86 -26.95 -33.82
CA ALA A 52 11.57 -25.58 -34.25
C ALA A 52 12.17 -25.29 -35.64
N ARG A 53 11.53 -24.39 -36.39
CA ARG A 53 12.13 -23.79 -37.59
C ARG A 53 13.19 -22.79 -37.14
N VAL A 54 14.42 -22.92 -37.63
CA VAL A 54 15.54 -22.06 -37.19
C VAL A 54 15.96 -21.10 -38.30
N LEU A 55 16.00 -19.81 -37.97
CA LEU A 55 16.58 -18.74 -38.78
C LEU A 55 17.89 -18.30 -38.13
N GLU A 56 19.01 -18.47 -38.83
CA GLU A 56 20.33 -18.06 -38.33
C GLU A 56 20.75 -16.73 -38.94
N LEU A 57 21.07 -15.76 -38.08
CA LEU A 57 21.63 -14.47 -38.50
C LEU A 57 23.15 -14.53 -38.38
N ALA A 58 23.86 -14.09 -39.41
CA ALA A 58 25.32 -14.19 -39.48
C ALA A 58 26.07 -13.36 -38.43
N VAL A 59 25.44 -12.29 -37.94
CA VAL A 59 25.98 -11.42 -36.89
C VAL A 59 24.88 -11.04 -35.92
N ASN A 60 25.23 -10.92 -34.63
CA ASN A 60 24.31 -10.46 -33.61
C ASN A 60 23.81 -9.03 -33.94
N SER A 61 22.55 -8.94 -34.31
CA SER A 61 21.88 -7.75 -34.83
C SER A 61 20.94 -7.12 -33.80
N GLY A 62 20.70 -7.80 -32.67
CA GLY A 62 19.89 -7.35 -31.55
C GLY A 62 18.46 -7.91 -31.60
N LYS A 63 17.80 -7.92 -30.43
CA LYS A 63 16.48 -8.55 -30.22
C LYS A 63 15.41 -8.05 -31.19
N GLY A 64 15.34 -6.74 -31.44
CA GLY A 64 14.37 -6.16 -32.37
C GLY A 64 14.56 -6.62 -33.83
N ALA A 65 15.82 -6.78 -34.26
CA ALA A 65 16.14 -7.29 -35.59
C ALA A 65 15.77 -8.77 -35.71
N ALA A 66 16.08 -9.57 -34.69
CA ALA A 66 15.71 -10.99 -34.62
C ALA A 66 14.17 -11.18 -34.62
N MET A 67 13.43 -10.42 -33.81
CA MET A 67 11.97 -10.44 -33.81
C MET A 67 11.39 -10.05 -35.18
N THR A 68 11.97 -9.03 -35.83
CA THR A 68 11.53 -8.58 -37.17
C THR A 68 11.79 -9.63 -38.24
N ALA A 69 12.95 -10.29 -38.20
CA ALA A 69 13.29 -11.36 -39.12
C ALA A 69 12.33 -12.55 -38.96
N GLY A 70 12.07 -12.98 -37.71
CA GLY A 70 11.10 -14.04 -37.43
C GLY A 70 9.66 -13.66 -37.83
N ALA A 71 9.23 -12.43 -37.55
CA ALA A 71 7.90 -11.94 -37.91
C ALA A 71 7.63 -11.90 -39.42
N ARG A 72 8.67 -11.65 -40.24
CA ARG A 72 8.55 -11.68 -41.71
C ARG A 72 8.39 -13.10 -42.23
N GLU A 73 9.03 -14.07 -41.60
CA GLU A 73 8.99 -15.49 -41.95
C GLU A 73 7.79 -16.24 -41.38
N ALA A 74 7.16 -15.69 -40.34
CA ALA A 74 5.94 -16.22 -39.72
C ALA A 74 4.78 -16.30 -40.71
N ARG A 75 3.98 -17.37 -40.64
CA ARG A 75 2.85 -17.57 -41.55
C ARG A 75 1.52 -17.10 -41.00
N GLU A 76 1.38 -17.10 -39.68
CA GLU A 76 0.11 -16.79 -39.01
C GLU A 76 -0.09 -15.29 -38.81
N ASP A 77 -1.34 -14.89 -38.60
CA ASP A 77 -1.74 -13.49 -38.36
C ASP A 77 -1.42 -13.03 -36.93
N ILE A 78 -1.24 -13.95 -36.00
CA ILE A 78 -0.88 -13.67 -34.60
C ILE A 78 0.55 -14.13 -34.37
N LEU A 79 1.37 -13.21 -33.87
CA LEU A 79 2.74 -13.47 -33.44
C LEU A 79 2.78 -13.59 -31.91
N LEU A 80 3.38 -14.66 -31.40
CA LEU A 80 3.74 -14.81 -29.99
C LEU A 80 5.25 -14.65 -29.85
N PHE A 81 5.70 -13.60 -29.18
CA PHE A 81 7.10 -13.42 -28.82
C PHE A 81 7.35 -13.96 -27.41
N LEU A 82 8.38 -14.79 -27.27
CA LEU A 82 8.90 -15.27 -25.99
C LEU A 82 10.42 -15.20 -25.99
N ASP A 83 10.99 -14.90 -24.84
CA ASP A 83 12.44 -14.91 -24.64
C ASP A 83 12.95 -16.34 -24.50
N ALA A 84 14.16 -16.59 -24.99
CA ALA A 84 14.78 -17.92 -25.00
C ALA A 84 15.37 -18.34 -23.63
N ASP A 85 15.33 -17.49 -22.61
CA ASP A 85 15.93 -17.71 -21.28
C ASP A 85 14.90 -17.78 -20.13
N LEU A 86 13.66 -18.13 -20.46
CA LEU A 86 12.57 -18.31 -19.50
C LEU A 86 12.71 -19.58 -18.67
N GLU A 87 12.39 -19.46 -17.39
CA GLU A 87 12.21 -20.57 -16.45
C GLU A 87 10.79 -20.55 -15.86
N GLY A 88 10.16 -21.72 -15.73
CA GLY A 88 8.78 -21.84 -15.24
C GLY A 88 7.70 -21.48 -16.28
N LEU A 89 8.04 -21.48 -17.57
CA LEU A 89 7.03 -21.35 -18.64
C LEU A 89 6.12 -22.59 -18.62
N LEU A 90 4.80 -22.36 -18.59
CA LEU A 90 3.77 -23.40 -18.60
C LEU A 90 2.84 -23.22 -19.81
N PRO A 91 2.17 -24.27 -20.29
CA PRO A 91 1.20 -24.16 -21.38
C PRO A 91 0.09 -23.12 -21.09
N ASP A 92 -0.36 -23.03 -19.84
CA ASP A 92 -1.38 -22.05 -19.41
C ASP A 92 -0.91 -20.60 -19.57
N HIS A 93 0.38 -20.32 -19.36
CA HIS A 93 0.95 -18.97 -19.60
C HIS A 93 0.87 -18.58 -21.07
N VAL A 94 1.21 -19.53 -21.95
CA VAL A 94 1.15 -19.34 -23.40
C VAL A 94 -0.31 -19.14 -23.84
N GLN A 95 -1.21 -19.99 -23.35
CA GLN A 95 -2.64 -19.90 -23.65
C GLN A 95 -3.23 -18.55 -23.20
N ALA A 96 -2.89 -18.10 -22.00
CA ALA A 96 -3.35 -16.82 -21.47
C ALA A 96 -2.83 -15.62 -22.27
N LEU A 97 -1.62 -15.71 -22.84
CA LEU A 97 -1.07 -14.66 -23.72
C LEU A 97 -1.80 -14.59 -25.06
N ILE A 98 -2.16 -15.72 -25.67
CA ILE A 98 -2.71 -15.75 -27.04
C ILE A 98 -4.25 -15.65 -27.09
N GLU A 99 -4.95 -16.08 -26.04
CA GLU A 99 -6.41 -16.11 -26.00
C GLU A 99 -7.07 -14.74 -26.27
N PRO A 100 -6.58 -13.60 -25.74
CA PRO A 100 -7.18 -12.29 -26.02
C PRO A 100 -7.21 -11.93 -27.50
N LEU A 101 -6.19 -12.37 -28.26
CA LEU A 101 -6.10 -12.12 -29.70
C LEU A 101 -6.94 -13.13 -30.49
N LEU A 102 -6.91 -14.40 -30.10
CA LEU A 102 -7.74 -15.45 -30.71
C LEU A 102 -9.24 -15.16 -30.55
N ALA A 103 -9.64 -14.57 -29.43
CA ALA A 103 -11.01 -14.14 -29.15
C ALA A 103 -11.37 -12.77 -29.77
N GLY A 104 -10.43 -12.09 -30.44
CA GLY A 104 -10.67 -10.77 -31.07
C GLY A 104 -10.88 -9.61 -30.07
N ARG A 105 -10.53 -9.83 -28.79
CA ARG A 105 -10.76 -8.88 -27.69
C ARG A 105 -9.62 -7.85 -27.57
N ALA A 106 -8.42 -8.20 -28.02
CA ALA A 106 -7.23 -7.34 -27.98
C ALA A 106 -6.44 -7.36 -29.30
N GLU A 107 -5.74 -6.26 -29.62
CA GLU A 107 -4.75 -6.21 -30.70
C GLU A 107 -3.36 -6.68 -30.24
N MET A 108 -3.08 -6.59 -28.95
CA MET A 108 -1.84 -7.03 -28.30
C MET A 108 -2.12 -7.50 -26.88
N SER A 109 -1.38 -8.50 -26.42
CA SER A 109 -1.26 -8.89 -25.01
C SER A 109 0.17 -8.74 -24.53
N VAL A 110 0.36 -8.45 -23.25
CA VAL A 110 1.68 -8.29 -22.63
C VAL A 110 1.74 -9.08 -21.33
N GLY A 111 2.75 -9.95 -21.22
CA GLY A 111 3.05 -10.70 -20.02
C GLY A 111 3.54 -9.79 -18.90
N ILE A 112 3.05 -10.03 -17.68
CA ILE A 112 3.57 -9.39 -16.47
C ILE A 112 3.99 -10.50 -15.53
N PHE A 113 5.29 -10.64 -15.32
CA PHE A 113 5.82 -11.59 -14.35
C PHE A 113 5.24 -11.30 -12.97
N SER A 114 4.76 -12.34 -12.30
CA SER A 114 4.23 -12.25 -10.94
C SER A 114 4.80 -13.42 -10.14
N ARG A 115 5.28 -13.14 -8.91
CA ARG A 115 5.74 -14.15 -7.94
C ARG A 115 6.98 -15.01 -8.36
N GLY A 116 7.84 -14.52 -9.26
CA GLY A 116 9.10 -15.20 -9.67
C GLY A 116 10.30 -14.97 -8.71
N ARG A 117 11.45 -15.63 -8.98
CA ARG A 117 12.70 -15.45 -8.22
C ARG A 117 13.34 -14.07 -8.48
N SER A 118 13.83 -13.49 -7.38
CA SER A 118 14.83 -12.45 -7.16
C SER A 118 15.47 -11.69 -8.35
N MET A 119 15.49 -10.35 -8.25
CA MET A 119 16.17 -9.34 -9.08
C MET A 119 15.50 -8.88 -10.39
N THR A 120 14.64 -9.67 -11.02
CA THR A 120 13.86 -9.24 -12.19
C THR A 120 12.83 -8.16 -11.83
N ASP A 121 12.27 -8.23 -10.61
CA ASP A 121 11.23 -7.33 -10.12
C ASP A 121 11.66 -5.86 -10.04
N LEU A 122 12.90 -5.53 -9.67
CA LEU A 122 13.26 -4.12 -9.47
C LEU A 122 13.30 -3.34 -10.80
N ALA A 123 13.77 -3.98 -11.88
CA ALA A 123 13.74 -3.39 -13.22
C ALA A 123 12.29 -3.29 -13.76
N GLN A 124 11.43 -4.26 -13.43
CA GLN A 124 10.02 -4.28 -13.81
C GLN A 124 9.15 -3.32 -12.97
N VAL A 125 9.50 -3.04 -11.71
CA VAL A 125 8.86 -2.00 -10.89
C VAL A 125 9.16 -0.61 -11.43
N VAL A 126 10.38 -0.41 -11.94
CA VAL A 126 10.81 0.86 -12.54
C VAL A 126 10.33 0.99 -13.99
N ALA A 127 10.19 -0.12 -14.73
CA ALA A 127 9.79 -0.14 -16.13
C ALA A 127 8.95 -1.39 -16.50
N PRO A 128 7.69 -1.50 -16.05
CA PRO A 128 6.81 -2.67 -16.29
C PRO A 128 6.38 -2.83 -17.76
N HIS A 129 6.83 -1.91 -18.63
CA HIS A 129 6.52 -1.89 -20.06
C HIS A 129 7.59 -2.58 -20.92
N LEU A 130 8.56 -3.25 -20.26
CA LEU A 130 9.71 -3.95 -20.84
C LEU A 130 9.61 -5.49 -20.66
N SER A 131 8.41 -6.07 -20.82
CA SER A 131 8.30 -7.52 -20.99
C SER A 131 8.39 -7.88 -22.47
N GLY A 132 9.24 -8.87 -22.77
CA GLY A 132 9.40 -9.47 -24.10
C GLY A 132 8.32 -10.49 -24.46
N GLN A 133 7.54 -10.94 -23.47
CA GLN A 133 6.51 -11.95 -23.62
C GLN A 133 5.22 -11.28 -24.07
N ARG A 134 4.91 -11.37 -25.36
CA ARG A 134 3.79 -10.63 -25.97
C ARG A 134 3.13 -11.45 -27.06
N ALA A 135 1.81 -11.40 -27.15
CA ALA A 135 1.12 -11.74 -28.40
C ALA A 135 0.67 -10.45 -29.10
N ILE A 136 0.86 -10.35 -30.40
CA ILE A 136 0.50 -9.16 -31.19
C ILE A 136 0.07 -9.59 -32.60
N ARG A 137 -0.87 -8.85 -33.20
CA ARG A 137 -1.17 -9.03 -34.62
C ARG A 137 0.05 -8.71 -35.50
N LYS A 138 0.30 -9.58 -36.47
CA LYS A 138 1.45 -9.52 -37.38
C LYS A 138 1.47 -8.22 -38.20
N ASP A 139 0.33 -7.81 -38.74
CA ASP A 139 0.21 -6.58 -39.54
C ASP A 139 0.58 -5.32 -38.72
N LEU A 140 0.13 -5.25 -37.47
CA LEU A 140 0.46 -4.16 -36.56
C LEU A 140 1.94 -4.14 -36.17
N PHE A 141 2.54 -5.30 -35.90
CA PHE A 141 3.96 -5.40 -35.59
C PHE A 141 4.84 -4.95 -36.77
N LEU A 142 4.54 -5.44 -37.98
CA LEU A 142 5.31 -5.11 -39.18
C LEU A 142 5.16 -3.62 -39.59
N ALA A 143 3.99 -3.01 -39.34
CA ALA A 143 3.74 -1.60 -39.64
C ALA A 143 4.56 -0.61 -38.80
N ILE A 144 5.14 -1.05 -37.67
CA ILE A 144 5.94 -0.19 -36.78
C ILE A 144 7.38 -0.01 -37.28
N GLY A 145 7.93 -0.97 -38.03
CA GLY A 145 9.32 -0.92 -38.51
C GLY A 145 10.35 -0.99 -37.36
N ALA A 146 10.37 -2.11 -36.63
CA ALA A 146 11.24 -2.31 -35.47
C ALA A 146 12.73 -2.61 -35.80
N ASP A 147 13.12 -2.52 -37.07
CA ASP A 147 14.42 -2.91 -37.62
C ASP A 147 15.62 -2.07 -37.13
N ARG A 148 15.36 -0.90 -36.51
CA ARG A 148 16.40 0.03 -36.07
C ARG A 148 16.74 -0.01 -34.57
N SER A 149 16.10 -0.88 -33.78
CA SER A 149 16.28 -0.90 -32.32
C SER A 149 16.91 -2.20 -31.81
N ARG A 150 18.09 -2.10 -31.16
CA ARG A 150 18.79 -3.26 -30.60
C ARG A 150 18.15 -3.78 -29.30
N PHE A 151 17.58 -2.88 -28.47
CA PHE A 151 16.99 -3.18 -27.15
C PHE A 151 15.68 -2.42 -26.83
N GLU A 152 15.06 -1.73 -27.80
CA GLU A 152 13.97 -0.76 -27.52
C GLU A 152 12.61 -1.17 -28.12
N VAL A 153 12.52 -2.34 -28.77
CA VAL A 153 11.31 -2.78 -29.49
C VAL A 153 10.09 -2.85 -28.57
N GLU A 154 10.24 -3.33 -27.34
CA GLU A 154 9.14 -3.43 -26.35
C GLU A 154 8.59 -2.06 -25.92
N VAL A 155 9.48 -1.07 -25.76
CA VAL A 155 9.09 0.33 -25.46
C VAL A 155 8.36 0.92 -26.66
N GLN A 156 8.89 0.71 -27.87
CA GLN A 156 8.30 1.21 -29.10
C GLN A 156 6.90 0.62 -29.34
N LEU A 157 6.73 -0.70 -29.18
CA LEU A 157 5.43 -1.36 -29.27
C LEU A 157 4.42 -0.78 -28.27
N THR A 158 4.85 -0.55 -27.02
CA THR A 158 3.99 0.04 -25.99
C THR A 158 3.64 1.49 -26.29
N SER A 159 4.59 2.27 -26.81
CA SER A 159 4.39 3.66 -27.20
C SER A 159 3.42 3.77 -28.39
N GLU A 160 3.56 2.92 -29.40
CA GLU A 160 2.68 2.89 -30.58
C GLU A 160 1.27 2.41 -30.21
N ALA A 161 1.15 1.39 -29.35
CA ALA A 161 -0.14 0.93 -28.85
C ALA A 161 -0.91 2.06 -28.14
N ARG A 162 -0.21 2.90 -27.36
CA ARG A 162 -0.80 4.09 -26.74
C ARG A 162 -1.14 5.17 -27.75
N ALA A 163 -0.22 5.49 -28.67
CA ALA A 163 -0.42 6.54 -29.66
C ALA A 163 -1.61 6.24 -30.60
N ARG A 164 -1.85 4.96 -30.88
CA ARG A 164 -2.88 4.47 -31.81
C ARG A 164 -4.11 3.88 -31.11
N ASN A 165 -4.17 3.95 -29.78
CA ASN A 165 -5.27 3.45 -28.95
C ASN A 165 -5.64 1.97 -29.21
N TRP A 166 -4.63 1.10 -29.28
CA TRP A 166 -4.86 -0.34 -29.38
C TRP A 166 -5.42 -0.90 -28.06
N ARG A 167 -6.31 -1.90 -28.14
CA ARG A 167 -6.75 -2.68 -26.98
C ARG A 167 -5.60 -3.60 -26.59
N VAL A 168 -5.03 -3.33 -25.42
CA VAL A 168 -3.91 -4.10 -24.88
C VAL A 168 -4.34 -4.81 -23.61
N GLU A 169 -4.21 -6.13 -23.59
CA GLU A 169 -4.50 -6.94 -22.40
C GLU A 169 -3.22 -7.29 -21.65
N LYS A 170 -3.22 -7.16 -20.33
CA LYS A 170 -2.09 -7.52 -19.48
C LYS A 170 -2.35 -8.88 -18.85
N VAL A 171 -1.41 -9.80 -19.02
CA VAL A 171 -1.57 -11.19 -18.62
C VAL A 171 -0.58 -11.51 -17.50
N PRO A 172 -1.02 -11.81 -16.27
CA PRO A 172 -0.11 -12.20 -15.20
C PRO A 172 0.49 -13.58 -15.50
N LEU A 173 1.81 -13.68 -15.42
CA LEU A 173 2.59 -14.91 -15.62
C LEU A 173 3.14 -15.33 -14.25
N VAL A 174 2.43 -16.24 -13.58
CA VAL A 174 2.64 -16.58 -12.18
C VAL A 174 3.80 -17.59 -12.05
N ASN A 175 4.71 -17.37 -11.10
CA ASN A 175 5.86 -18.26 -10.83
C ASN A 175 6.82 -18.45 -12.03
N MET A 176 6.78 -17.55 -13.01
CA MET A 176 7.72 -17.52 -14.13
C MET A 176 8.88 -16.55 -13.85
N THR A 177 10.09 -16.83 -14.35
CA THR A 177 11.29 -15.99 -14.16
C THR A 177 12.22 -16.08 -15.37
N HIS A 178 13.24 -15.22 -15.44
CA HIS A 178 14.35 -15.33 -16.40
C HIS A 178 15.60 -15.90 -15.70
N ILE A 179 16.42 -16.67 -16.42
CA ILE A 179 17.77 -17.02 -15.95
C ILE A 179 18.68 -15.80 -16.09
N MET A 180 19.25 -15.32 -14.99
CA MET A 180 20.08 -14.11 -15.00
C MET A 180 21.39 -14.35 -15.76
N LYS A 181 21.80 -13.39 -16.60
CA LYS A 181 23.10 -13.40 -17.34
C LYS A 181 24.33 -13.59 -16.43
N GLU A 182 24.18 -13.34 -15.13
CA GLU A 182 25.20 -13.46 -14.09
C GLU A 182 25.43 -14.90 -13.65
N GLU A 183 24.40 -15.75 -13.65
CA GLU A 183 24.54 -17.20 -13.43
C GLU A 183 25.20 -17.89 -14.63
N LYS A 184 25.06 -17.32 -15.84
CA LYS A 184 25.60 -17.88 -17.09
C LYS A 184 27.08 -17.56 -17.38
N ARG A 185 27.63 -16.45 -16.86
CA ARG A 185 28.96 -15.92 -17.30
C ARG A 185 29.95 -15.57 -16.18
N GLY A 186 29.60 -15.84 -14.92
CA GLY A 186 30.38 -15.46 -13.74
C GLY A 186 30.24 -13.98 -13.37
N LEU A 187 30.32 -13.70 -12.07
CA LEU A 187 29.96 -12.44 -11.41
C LEU A 187 30.52 -11.16 -12.09
N TYR A 188 31.79 -11.21 -12.53
CA TYR A 188 32.50 -10.04 -13.06
C TYR A 188 32.03 -9.62 -14.46
N ARG A 189 31.77 -10.58 -15.36
CA ARG A 189 31.31 -10.30 -16.73
C ARG A 189 29.84 -9.90 -16.78
N GLY A 190 29.03 -10.38 -15.83
CA GLY A 190 27.63 -9.97 -15.65
C GLY A 190 27.47 -8.48 -15.32
N VAL A 191 28.32 -7.95 -14.44
CA VAL A 191 28.34 -6.52 -14.08
C VAL A 191 28.69 -5.62 -15.27
N VAL A 192 29.62 -6.03 -16.14
CA VAL A 192 30.00 -5.28 -17.35
C VAL A 192 28.86 -5.24 -18.38
N ALA A 193 28.18 -6.37 -18.59
CA ALA A 193 26.99 -6.43 -19.46
C ALA A 193 25.84 -5.56 -18.91
N ARG A 194 25.67 -5.51 -17.59
CA ARG A 194 24.69 -4.66 -16.89
C ARG A 194 24.99 -3.16 -17.09
N MET A 195 26.26 -2.78 -17.01
CA MET A 195 26.71 -1.41 -17.33
C MET A 195 26.47 -1.06 -18.80
N GLY A 196 26.60 -2.03 -19.72
CA GLY A 196 26.22 -1.89 -21.13
C GLY A 196 24.74 -1.58 -21.30
N MET A 197 23.85 -2.37 -20.68
CA MET A 197 22.41 -2.15 -20.71
C MET A 197 22.00 -0.80 -20.10
N TYR A 198 22.59 -0.41 -18.95
CA TYR A 198 22.32 0.91 -18.37
C TYR A 198 22.83 2.06 -19.23
N LYS A 199 23.96 1.88 -19.93
CA LYS A 199 24.48 2.84 -20.91
C LYS A 199 23.54 2.96 -22.12
N ASP A 200 22.94 1.86 -22.56
CA ASP A 200 21.98 1.85 -23.66
C ASP A 200 20.64 2.49 -23.27
N ILE A 201 20.10 2.18 -22.08
CA ILE A 201 18.92 2.82 -21.50
C ILE A 201 19.17 4.33 -21.34
N ALA A 202 20.31 4.73 -20.77
CA ALA A 202 20.69 6.13 -20.64
C ALA A 202 20.86 6.79 -22.02
N GLY A 203 21.42 6.07 -23.00
CA GLY A 203 21.57 6.52 -24.38
C GLY A 203 20.24 6.73 -25.09
N PHE A 204 19.24 5.90 -24.83
CA PHE A 204 17.88 6.04 -25.32
C PHE A 204 17.16 7.25 -24.71
N PHE A 205 17.19 7.38 -23.37
CA PHE A 205 16.66 8.56 -22.68
C PHE A 205 17.37 9.84 -23.12
N TRP A 206 18.67 9.78 -23.41
CA TRP A 206 19.44 10.88 -24.00
C TRP A 206 18.99 11.25 -25.42
N ARG A 207 18.66 10.26 -26.26
CA ARG A 207 18.14 10.49 -27.63
C ARG A 207 16.71 11.04 -27.61
N LEU A 208 15.86 10.58 -26.68
CA LEU A 208 14.53 11.14 -26.43
C LEU A 208 14.58 12.58 -25.88
N THR A 209 15.56 12.88 -25.01
CA THR A 209 15.76 14.21 -24.41
C THR A 209 16.58 15.18 -25.26
N ARG A 210 17.01 14.80 -26.48
CA ARG A 210 17.55 15.77 -27.47
C ARG A 210 16.57 16.89 -27.82
N LYS A 211 15.31 16.83 -27.37
CA LYS A 211 14.37 17.97 -27.41
C LYS A 211 14.18 18.75 -26.10
N LYS A 212 14.85 18.43 -24.99
CA LYS A 212 15.16 19.30 -23.82
C LYS A 212 15.64 18.47 -22.62
N LEU A 213 16.68 18.99 -21.94
CA LEU A 213 17.26 18.66 -20.62
C LEU A 213 18.51 17.76 -20.55
N LYS A 214 19.49 18.27 -19.76
CA LYS A 214 20.88 17.83 -19.60
C LYS A 214 21.01 16.65 -18.61
N ALA A 215 21.69 15.56 -19.02
CA ALA A 215 22.53 14.56 -18.30
C ALA A 215 22.41 14.23 -16.79
N ARG A 216 21.90 15.11 -15.92
CA ARG A 216 21.89 14.97 -14.46
C ARG A 216 20.93 13.92 -13.84
N PRO A 217 19.82 13.48 -14.45
CA PRO A 217 18.85 12.66 -13.71
C PRO A 217 19.26 11.20 -13.50
N VAL A 218 20.10 10.62 -14.37
CA VAL A 218 20.47 9.18 -14.29
C VAL A 218 21.43 8.89 -13.13
N ALA A 219 22.42 9.76 -12.89
CA ALA A 219 23.35 9.63 -11.77
C ALA A 219 22.64 9.82 -10.41
N VAL A 220 21.65 10.73 -10.36
CA VAL A 220 20.81 10.92 -9.18
C VAL A 220 19.96 9.67 -8.92
N LEU A 221 19.40 9.05 -9.95
CA LEU A 221 18.62 7.82 -9.82
C LEU A 221 19.46 6.65 -9.27
N LEU A 222 20.69 6.46 -9.77
CA LEU A 222 21.60 5.41 -9.29
C LEU A 222 22.07 5.65 -7.85
N LEU A 223 22.32 6.91 -7.47
CA LEU A 223 22.63 7.29 -6.09
C LEU A 223 21.44 7.08 -5.16
N LEU A 224 20.22 7.42 -5.60
CA LEU A 224 18.99 7.18 -4.83
C LEU A 224 18.72 5.68 -4.65
N LEU A 225 18.99 4.87 -5.68
CA LEU A 225 18.88 3.41 -5.61
C LEU A 225 19.90 2.82 -4.62
N SER A 226 21.17 3.26 -4.64
CA SER A 226 22.20 2.78 -3.70
C SER A 226 21.96 3.23 -2.26
N LEU A 227 21.48 4.47 -2.06
CA LEU A 227 20.99 4.95 -0.76
C LEU A 227 19.81 4.12 -0.25
N GLY A 228 18.84 3.79 -1.12
CA GLY A 228 17.68 2.96 -0.78
C GLY A 228 18.07 1.54 -0.34
N VAL A 229 19.06 0.92 -0.99
CA VAL A 229 19.59 -0.40 -0.60
C VAL A 229 20.29 -0.34 0.76
N THR A 230 21.10 0.69 1.01
CA THR A 230 21.85 0.84 2.27
C THR A 230 20.91 1.15 3.45
N PHE A 231 19.86 1.95 3.22
CA PHE A 231 18.87 2.29 4.23
C PHE A 231 17.95 1.11 4.57
N ASN A 232 17.61 0.26 3.60
CA ASN A 232 16.87 -0.99 3.84
C ASN A 232 17.69 -1.99 4.67
N TYR A 233 19.01 -2.05 4.45
CA TYR A 233 19.90 -2.94 5.20
C TYR A 233 19.95 -2.58 6.70
N ASP A 234 20.10 -1.30 7.04
CA ASP A 234 20.22 -0.89 8.45
C ASP A 234 18.88 -0.94 9.20
N THR A 235 17.77 -0.59 8.52
CA THR A 235 16.42 -0.76 9.08
C THR A 235 16.07 -2.23 9.33
N GLN A 236 16.46 -3.15 8.43
CA GLN A 236 16.30 -4.58 8.67
C GLN A 236 17.22 -5.13 9.77
N ARG A 237 18.43 -4.58 9.93
CA ARG A 237 19.36 -5.02 10.98
C ARG A 237 18.87 -4.67 12.38
N VAL A 238 18.36 -3.44 12.57
CA VAL A 238 17.75 -3.00 13.84
C VAL A 238 16.46 -3.77 14.13
N ALA A 239 15.58 -3.90 13.13
CA ALA A 239 14.34 -4.68 13.29
C ALA A 239 14.62 -6.16 13.60
N SER A 240 15.66 -6.76 13.01
CA SER A 240 16.01 -8.17 13.23
C SER A 240 16.57 -8.46 14.62
N ALA A 241 17.20 -7.49 15.28
CA ALA A 241 17.68 -7.65 16.66
C ALA A 241 16.52 -7.60 17.68
N GLU A 242 15.50 -6.78 17.41
CA GLU A 242 14.30 -6.69 18.27
C GLU A 242 13.28 -7.81 17.99
N ALA A 243 13.24 -8.33 16.75
CA ALA A 243 12.43 -9.48 16.33
C ALA A 243 12.55 -10.70 17.25
N GLY A 244 13.78 -11.05 17.63
CA GLY A 244 14.06 -12.20 18.49
C GLY A 244 13.50 -12.05 19.90
N ARG A 245 13.18 -10.82 20.32
CA ARG A 245 12.68 -10.47 21.65
C ARG A 245 11.18 -10.16 21.67
N MET A 246 10.53 -10.06 20.52
CA MET A 246 9.11 -9.75 20.43
C MET A 246 8.27 -10.90 21.01
N PRO A 247 7.34 -10.61 21.95
CA PRO A 247 6.48 -11.63 22.54
C PRO A 247 5.47 -12.16 21.52
N ASP A 248 5.06 -13.40 21.72
CA ASP A 248 3.96 -13.98 20.94
C ASP A 248 2.63 -13.36 21.37
N LEU A 249 1.75 -13.12 20.38
CA LEU A 249 0.37 -12.76 20.60
C LEU A 249 -0.40 -14.02 21.02
N ASN A 250 -0.60 -14.14 22.32
CA ASN A 250 -1.44 -15.19 22.89
C ASN A 250 -2.91 -14.78 22.78
N LEU A 251 -3.65 -15.47 21.90
CA LEU A 251 -5.10 -15.29 21.80
C LEU A 251 -5.76 -15.83 23.09
N PRO A 252 -6.76 -15.12 23.65
CA PRO A 252 -7.54 -15.60 24.81
C PRO A 252 -8.24 -16.93 24.54
N ALA A 253 -8.84 -17.54 25.57
CA ALA A 253 -9.65 -18.75 25.43
C ALA A 253 -10.72 -18.63 24.32
N ALA A 254 -11.05 -19.76 23.67
CA ALA A 254 -11.99 -19.81 22.56
C ALA A 254 -13.37 -19.24 22.91
N GLY A 255 -14.10 -18.77 21.89
CA GLY A 255 -15.39 -18.09 22.03
C GLY A 255 -15.28 -16.56 22.05
N GLN A 256 -14.19 -16.01 21.54
CA GLN A 256 -14.03 -14.56 21.37
C GLN A 256 -14.85 -14.06 20.18
N ARG A 257 -15.20 -12.76 20.21
CA ARG A 257 -15.87 -12.06 19.12
C ARG A 257 -14.90 -11.07 18.50
N LEU A 258 -14.25 -11.47 17.41
CA LEU A 258 -13.25 -10.65 16.73
C LEU A 258 -13.91 -9.80 15.66
N LEU A 259 -13.55 -8.52 15.62
CA LEU A 259 -13.87 -7.61 14.53
C LEU A 259 -12.58 -7.17 13.85
N VAL A 260 -12.49 -7.36 12.54
CA VAL A 260 -11.41 -6.80 11.72
C VAL A 260 -11.97 -5.64 10.92
N VAL A 261 -11.44 -4.43 11.11
CA VAL A 261 -11.85 -3.24 10.36
C VAL A 261 -10.75 -2.90 9.36
N SER A 262 -11.09 -3.05 8.07
CA SER A 262 -10.19 -2.98 6.94
C SER A 262 -10.49 -1.73 6.10
N PRO A 263 -9.47 -0.93 5.71
CA PRO A 263 -9.68 0.20 4.82
C PRO A 263 -10.18 -0.24 3.44
N HIS A 264 -9.53 -1.25 2.84
CA HIS A 264 -9.87 -1.76 1.51
C HIS A 264 -9.92 -3.30 1.48
N PRO A 265 -10.52 -3.90 0.42
CA PRO A 265 -10.49 -5.34 0.13
C PRO A 265 -9.09 -5.89 -0.22
N ASP A 266 -8.35 -6.40 0.77
CA ASP A 266 -7.00 -7.01 0.70
C ASP A 266 -6.27 -6.80 2.03
N ASP A 267 -6.38 -5.59 2.59
CA ASP A 267 -5.68 -5.17 3.82
C ASP A 267 -5.96 -6.09 5.02
N GLU A 268 -7.18 -6.61 5.15
CA GLU A 268 -7.57 -7.54 6.21
C GLU A 268 -6.83 -8.87 6.09
N THR A 269 -6.59 -9.33 4.87
CA THR A 269 -5.89 -10.58 4.60
C THR A 269 -4.39 -10.37 4.74
N LEU A 270 -3.85 -9.25 4.24
CA LEU A 270 -2.44 -8.90 4.37
C LEU A 270 -2.02 -8.75 5.83
N GLY A 271 -2.80 -7.99 6.61
CA GLY A 271 -2.52 -7.70 8.02
C GLY A 271 -2.94 -8.82 8.97
N ALA A 272 -4.09 -9.46 8.74
CA ALA A 272 -4.76 -10.32 9.71
C ALA A 272 -5.33 -11.62 9.13
N GLY A 273 -4.98 -12.03 7.91
CA GLY A 273 -5.54 -13.24 7.29
C GLY A 273 -5.25 -14.53 8.08
N GLY A 274 -4.05 -14.64 8.64
CA GLY A 274 -3.65 -15.75 9.51
C GLY A 274 -4.37 -15.73 10.85
N LEU A 275 -4.54 -14.55 11.46
CA LEU A 275 -5.37 -14.35 12.64
C LEU A 275 -6.82 -14.80 12.39
N ILE A 276 -7.43 -14.37 11.28
CA ILE A 276 -8.80 -14.73 10.91
C ILE A 276 -8.93 -16.25 10.81
N ALA A 277 -8.09 -16.90 10.00
CA ALA A 277 -8.12 -18.35 9.84
C ALA A 277 -7.89 -19.10 11.17
N LYS A 278 -6.96 -18.61 12.00
CA LYS A 278 -6.67 -19.20 13.32
C LYS A 278 -7.84 -19.05 14.28
N ALA A 279 -8.51 -17.89 14.31
CA ALA A 279 -9.68 -17.65 15.14
C ALA A 279 -10.86 -18.54 14.73
N ARG A 280 -11.13 -18.63 13.41
CA ARG A 280 -12.17 -19.53 12.87
C ARG A 280 -11.91 -21.00 13.19
N ALA A 281 -10.66 -21.46 13.06
CA ALA A 281 -10.27 -22.83 13.42
C ALA A 281 -10.49 -23.16 14.91
N ARG A 282 -10.57 -22.14 15.78
CA ARG A 282 -10.82 -22.29 17.23
C ARG A 282 -12.29 -22.15 17.62
N GLY A 283 -13.18 -21.86 16.68
CA GLY A 283 -14.59 -21.59 16.94
C GLY A 283 -14.90 -20.17 17.40
N ASP A 284 -13.96 -19.22 17.26
CA ASP A 284 -14.23 -17.80 17.50
C ASP A 284 -15.16 -17.25 16.40
N THR A 285 -16.02 -16.28 16.74
CA THR A 285 -16.77 -15.54 15.72
C THR A 285 -15.90 -14.42 15.19
N VAL A 286 -15.91 -14.23 13.87
CA VAL A 286 -15.11 -13.20 13.21
C VAL A 286 -16.01 -12.45 12.25
N LYS A 287 -16.10 -11.13 12.39
CA LYS A 287 -16.67 -10.24 11.39
C LYS A 287 -15.58 -9.37 10.77
N VAL A 288 -15.73 -9.07 9.49
CA VAL A 288 -14.83 -8.19 8.76
C VAL A 288 -15.62 -7.03 8.18
N VAL A 289 -15.19 -5.81 8.47
CA VAL A 289 -15.79 -4.56 7.98
C VAL A 289 -14.82 -3.90 7.01
N PHE A 290 -15.27 -3.64 5.79
CA PHE A 290 -14.53 -2.89 4.79
C PHE A 290 -15.03 -1.45 4.73
N MET A 291 -14.19 -0.48 5.05
CA MET A 291 -14.56 0.94 5.03
C MET A 291 -14.84 1.41 3.60
N THR A 292 -14.03 0.97 2.65
CA THR A 292 -14.17 1.28 1.22
C THR A 292 -14.20 -0.01 0.40
N ASN A 293 -14.55 0.11 -0.87
CA ASN A 293 -14.46 -1.01 -1.82
C ASN A 293 -13.17 -0.99 -2.65
N GLY A 294 -12.21 -0.11 -2.32
CA GLY A 294 -10.98 0.01 -3.09
C GLY A 294 -11.20 0.49 -4.54
N ASP A 295 -12.24 1.30 -4.73
CA ASP A 295 -12.76 1.79 -6.01
C ASP A 295 -12.03 3.03 -6.52
N GLY A 296 -11.03 3.54 -5.81
CA GLY A 296 -10.23 4.71 -6.12
C GLY A 296 -8.89 4.36 -6.76
N PHE A 297 -8.53 3.07 -6.79
CA PHE A 297 -7.26 2.60 -7.32
C PHE A 297 -7.18 2.62 -8.86
N ARG A 298 -6.93 3.80 -9.42
CA ARG A 298 -6.84 4.06 -10.87
C ARG A 298 -5.97 3.07 -11.64
N ARG A 299 -4.77 2.74 -11.15
CA ARG A 299 -3.87 1.79 -11.84
C ARG A 299 -4.50 0.40 -11.96
N GLY A 300 -5.27 0.00 -10.94
CA GLY A 300 -6.11 -1.21 -10.92
C GLY A 300 -7.20 -1.18 -11.98
N VAL A 301 -7.98 -0.10 -12.02
CA VAL A 301 -9.05 0.09 -13.01
C VAL A 301 -8.51 0.06 -14.43
N GLU A 302 -7.45 0.83 -14.70
CA GLU A 302 -6.82 0.93 -16.03
C GLU A 302 -6.23 -0.42 -16.47
N THR A 303 -5.63 -1.18 -15.54
CA THR A 303 -5.07 -2.51 -15.82
C THR A 303 -6.15 -3.55 -16.09
N THR A 304 -7.29 -3.46 -15.41
CA THR A 304 -8.38 -4.44 -15.53
C THR A 304 -9.26 -4.18 -16.76
N ARG A 305 -9.42 -2.91 -17.17
CA ARG A 305 -10.29 -2.53 -18.31
C ARG A 305 -9.55 -2.41 -19.64
N GLY A 306 -8.27 -2.05 -19.65
CA GLY A 306 -7.48 -1.89 -20.88
C GLY A 306 -7.86 -0.71 -21.77
N ILE A 307 -8.81 0.15 -21.36
CA ILE A 307 -9.33 1.31 -22.11
C ILE A 307 -9.02 2.60 -21.34
N LEU A 308 -8.52 3.62 -22.04
CA LEU A 308 -8.27 4.97 -21.53
C LEU A 308 -9.06 6.01 -22.35
N PRO A 309 -9.63 7.06 -21.73
CA PRO A 309 -9.63 7.38 -20.29
C PRO A 309 -10.69 6.59 -19.50
N THR A 310 -10.43 6.35 -18.21
CA THR A 310 -11.39 5.69 -17.30
C THR A 310 -12.55 6.60 -16.89
N SER A 311 -13.77 6.06 -16.89
CA SER A 311 -14.99 6.74 -16.48
C SER A 311 -15.32 6.50 -15.00
N ALA A 312 -16.21 7.31 -14.42
CA ALA A 312 -16.71 7.12 -13.06
C ALA A 312 -17.38 5.75 -12.85
N GLY A 313 -18.04 5.21 -13.88
CA GLY A 313 -18.66 3.88 -13.84
C GLY A 313 -17.65 2.73 -13.81
N ASP A 314 -16.46 2.94 -14.38
CA ASP A 314 -15.40 1.92 -14.36
C ASP A 314 -14.84 1.72 -12.94
N PHE A 315 -14.68 2.81 -12.19
CA PHE A 315 -14.30 2.77 -10.78
C PHE A 315 -15.35 2.04 -9.93
N LEU A 316 -16.64 2.31 -10.14
CA LEU A 316 -17.73 1.59 -9.45
C LEU A 316 -17.71 0.09 -9.76
N THR A 317 -17.58 -0.29 -11.03
CA THR A 317 -17.51 -1.70 -11.41
C THR A 317 -16.28 -2.39 -10.82
N TYR A 318 -15.16 -1.66 -10.70
CA TYR A 318 -13.95 -2.17 -10.07
C TYR A 318 -14.15 -2.42 -8.57
N GLY A 319 -14.82 -1.49 -7.87
CA GLY A 319 -15.23 -1.68 -6.48
C GLY A 319 -16.11 -2.91 -6.29
N GLU A 320 -17.13 -3.11 -7.13
CA GLU A 320 -18.01 -4.30 -7.09
C GLU A 320 -17.22 -5.60 -7.29
N ARG A 321 -16.25 -5.60 -8.22
CA ARG A 321 -15.36 -6.74 -8.43
C ARG A 321 -14.50 -7.02 -7.19
N ARG A 322 -13.97 -5.98 -6.55
CA ARG A 322 -13.18 -6.12 -5.31
C ARG A 322 -14.02 -6.64 -4.13
N GLN A 323 -15.31 -6.28 -4.05
CA GLN A 323 -16.22 -6.90 -3.07
C GLN A 323 -16.30 -8.42 -3.26
N GLN A 324 -16.41 -8.89 -4.51
CA GLN A 324 -16.45 -10.32 -4.79
C GLN A 324 -15.11 -11.02 -4.52
N GLU A 325 -13.99 -10.35 -4.80
CA GLU A 325 -12.65 -10.86 -4.46
C GLU A 325 -12.50 -11.00 -2.93
N ALA A 326 -12.94 -10.02 -2.15
CA ALA A 326 -12.95 -10.12 -0.68
C ALA A 326 -13.84 -11.24 -0.15
N ILE A 327 -15.06 -11.41 -0.69
CA ILE A 327 -15.94 -12.54 -0.32
C ILE A 327 -15.23 -13.88 -0.56
N THR A 328 -14.52 -14.00 -1.69
CA THR A 328 -13.78 -15.22 -2.03
C THR A 328 -12.57 -15.42 -1.10
N ALA A 329 -11.78 -14.37 -0.85
CA ALA A 329 -10.61 -14.40 0.02
C ALA A 329 -11.00 -14.79 1.45
N LEU A 330 -12.02 -14.14 2.01
CA LEU A 330 -12.52 -14.40 3.35
C LEU A 330 -13.19 -15.78 3.48
N GLY A 331 -13.83 -16.26 2.41
CA GLY A 331 -14.32 -17.63 2.32
C GLY A 331 -13.20 -18.67 2.48
N ASN A 332 -12.03 -18.43 1.87
CA ASN A 332 -10.85 -19.30 2.05
C ASN A 332 -10.31 -19.28 3.49
N LEU A 333 -10.56 -18.21 4.25
CA LEU A 333 -10.20 -18.07 5.66
C LEU A 333 -11.30 -18.55 6.63
N GLY A 334 -12.42 -19.06 6.11
CA GLY A 334 -13.53 -19.62 6.90
C GLY A 334 -14.55 -18.59 7.39
N VAL A 335 -14.58 -17.38 6.82
CA VAL A 335 -15.57 -16.34 7.10
C VAL A 335 -16.70 -16.41 6.06
N GLY A 336 -17.94 -16.55 6.51
CA GLY A 336 -19.10 -16.63 5.63
C GLY A 336 -19.60 -15.23 5.20
N PRO A 337 -20.35 -15.11 4.09
CA PRO A 337 -20.81 -13.81 3.58
C PRO A 337 -21.62 -12.96 4.57
N ALA A 338 -22.35 -13.56 5.51
CA ALA A 338 -23.11 -12.85 6.54
C ALA A 338 -22.23 -12.16 7.61
N ASP A 339 -20.95 -12.50 7.64
CA ASP A 339 -19.95 -11.91 8.54
C ASP A 339 -19.02 -10.91 7.82
N ILE A 340 -19.35 -10.59 6.56
CA ILE A 340 -18.60 -9.63 5.74
C ILE A 340 -19.49 -8.40 5.53
N ILE A 341 -19.01 -7.23 5.96
CA ILE A 341 -19.73 -5.98 5.90
C ILE A 341 -18.95 -5.02 5.00
N PHE A 342 -19.58 -4.51 3.94
CA PHE A 342 -19.00 -3.46 3.11
C PHE A 342 -19.67 -2.14 3.46
N MET A 343 -18.93 -1.14 3.93
CA MET A 343 -19.50 0.18 4.23
C MET A 343 -19.71 0.99 2.94
N GLY A 344 -18.82 0.84 1.96
CA GLY A 344 -18.95 1.44 0.64
C GLY A 344 -18.62 2.93 0.54
N TYR A 345 -17.94 3.50 1.55
CA TYR A 345 -17.38 4.85 1.50
C TYR A 345 -16.26 4.96 0.46
N PRO A 346 -15.90 6.17 -0.01
CA PRO A 346 -15.07 6.32 -1.19
C PRO A 346 -13.58 6.09 -0.87
N ASP A 347 -12.93 5.24 -1.66
CA ASP A 347 -11.47 5.07 -1.63
C ASP A 347 -10.76 6.37 -2.06
N GLY A 348 -9.73 6.71 -1.31
CA GLY A 348 -9.00 7.98 -1.32
C GLY A 348 -9.71 9.11 -0.57
N GLY A 349 -10.88 8.86 0.03
CA GLY A 349 -11.75 9.87 0.59
C GLY A 349 -11.81 9.92 2.13
N LEU A 350 -11.46 8.84 2.84
CA LEU A 350 -11.74 8.73 4.29
C LEU A 350 -11.01 9.79 5.10
N ALA A 351 -9.74 10.05 4.78
CA ALA A 351 -8.95 11.12 5.42
C ALA A 351 -9.58 12.51 5.23
N ALA A 352 -10.08 12.78 4.01
CA ALA A 352 -10.72 14.05 3.70
C ALA A 352 -12.02 14.18 4.51
N ILE A 353 -12.83 13.11 4.53
CA ILE A 353 -14.08 13.04 5.30
C ILE A 353 -13.81 13.31 6.79
N TRP A 354 -12.87 12.57 7.39
CA TRP A 354 -12.44 12.74 8.78
C TRP A 354 -11.96 14.15 9.10
N SER A 355 -11.27 14.83 8.20
CA SER A 355 -10.74 16.17 8.50
C SER A 355 -11.75 17.29 8.27
N ASN A 356 -12.63 17.17 7.26
CA ASN A 356 -13.33 18.33 6.69
C ASN A 356 -14.84 18.16 6.49
N TYR A 357 -15.39 16.95 6.44
CA TYR A 357 -16.79 16.73 6.04
C TYR A 357 -17.64 16.23 7.22
N TRP A 358 -17.74 17.08 8.24
CA TRP A 358 -18.52 16.81 9.47
C TRP A 358 -19.96 17.36 9.43
N GLN A 359 -20.43 17.80 8.26
CA GLN A 359 -21.77 18.34 8.04
C GLN A 359 -22.48 17.45 7.03
N GLU A 360 -23.65 16.92 7.38
CA GLU A 360 -24.39 15.98 6.53
C GLU A 360 -24.92 16.63 5.24
N ASP A 361 -25.24 17.92 5.28
CA ASP A 361 -25.72 18.70 4.13
C ASP A 361 -24.61 19.03 3.12
N LYS A 362 -23.36 18.74 3.46
CA LYS A 362 -22.19 18.97 2.61
C LYS A 362 -21.32 17.71 2.53
N PRO A 363 -21.78 16.66 1.83
CA PRO A 363 -21.01 15.43 1.68
C PRO A 363 -19.74 15.61 0.84
N TYR A 364 -18.76 14.73 1.05
CA TYR A 364 -17.58 14.63 0.23
C TYR A 364 -17.93 14.09 -1.16
N ARG A 365 -17.39 14.69 -2.22
CA ARG A 365 -17.53 14.18 -3.59
C ARG A 365 -16.28 13.41 -4.01
N SER A 366 -16.44 12.11 -4.28
CA SER A 366 -15.33 11.25 -4.73
C SER A 366 -14.67 11.79 -6.00
N ALA A 367 -13.34 11.87 -5.99
CA ALA A 367 -12.57 12.27 -7.16
C ALA A 367 -12.70 11.26 -8.31
N CYS A 368 -12.88 9.97 -7.99
CA CYS A 368 -12.93 8.86 -8.94
C CYS A 368 -14.36 8.56 -9.40
N THR A 369 -15.26 8.19 -8.47
CA THR A 369 -16.63 7.77 -8.81
C THR A 369 -17.60 8.94 -8.99
N ARG A 370 -17.20 10.16 -8.61
CA ARG A 370 -18.04 11.38 -8.66
C ARG A 370 -19.30 11.34 -7.81
N LYS A 371 -19.47 10.30 -6.97
CA LYS A 371 -20.57 10.12 -6.04
C LYS A 371 -20.32 10.91 -4.75
N GLU A 372 -21.42 11.24 -4.09
CA GLU A 372 -21.48 11.94 -2.80
C GLU A 372 -22.17 11.10 -1.71
N ALA A 373 -22.61 9.90 -2.07
CA ALA A 373 -23.29 8.94 -1.21
C ALA A 373 -22.96 7.51 -1.66
N VAL A 374 -23.11 6.54 -0.75
CA VAL A 374 -22.76 5.13 -0.94
C VAL A 374 -23.55 4.52 -2.12
N PRO A 375 -22.90 4.15 -3.24
CA PRO A 375 -23.57 3.76 -4.47
C PRO A 375 -23.74 2.24 -4.63
N TYR A 376 -23.31 1.45 -3.65
CA TYR A 376 -23.14 0.00 -3.79
C TYR A 376 -24.33 -0.77 -3.21
N ARG A 377 -24.85 -1.73 -3.98
CA ARG A 377 -25.99 -2.56 -3.54
C ARG A 377 -25.66 -3.48 -2.36
N LEU A 378 -24.41 -3.96 -2.29
CA LEU A 378 -23.93 -4.80 -1.19
C LEU A 378 -23.42 -4.01 0.02
N ALA A 379 -23.55 -2.68 0.00
CA ALA A 379 -23.14 -1.88 1.15
C ALA A 379 -24.08 -2.09 2.35
N PHE A 380 -23.56 -1.85 3.54
CA PHE A 380 -24.29 -1.88 4.81
C PHE A 380 -25.51 -0.97 4.78
N LYS A 381 -25.32 0.28 4.32
CA LYS A 381 -26.41 1.23 4.07
C LYS A 381 -26.22 1.97 2.74
N PRO A 382 -26.80 1.46 1.64
CA PRO A 382 -26.77 2.16 0.35
C PRO A 382 -27.48 3.52 0.46
N GLY A 383 -26.87 4.57 -0.10
CA GLY A 383 -27.41 5.93 -0.09
C GLY A 383 -26.94 6.82 1.06
N GLU A 384 -26.19 6.30 2.03
CA GLU A 384 -25.60 7.14 3.10
C GLU A 384 -24.68 8.21 2.51
N PRO A 385 -24.74 9.47 2.98
CA PRO A 385 -23.88 10.53 2.49
C PRO A 385 -22.43 10.27 2.90
N TYR A 386 -21.49 10.70 2.06
CA TYR A 386 -20.06 10.67 2.37
C TYR A 386 -19.68 11.76 3.37
N ALA A 387 -20.17 11.63 4.60
CA ALA A 387 -19.96 12.55 5.71
C ALA A 387 -19.49 11.78 6.95
N ALA A 388 -18.70 12.44 7.80
CA ALA A 388 -18.12 11.82 9.00
C ALA A 388 -19.19 11.34 10.00
N PRO A 389 -20.28 12.08 10.29
CA PRO A 389 -21.31 11.62 11.22
C PRO A 389 -22.01 10.34 10.75
N ALA A 390 -22.37 10.24 9.46
CA ALA A 390 -22.99 9.04 8.88
C ALA A 390 -22.06 7.82 9.00
N LEU A 391 -20.79 7.98 8.64
CA LEU A 391 -19.79 6.91 8.72
C LEU A 391 -19.57 6.44 10.16
N LEU A 392 -19.52 7.39 11.11
CA LEU A 392 -19.32 7.08 12.51
C LEU A 392 -20.53 6.33 13.10
N ALA A 393 -21.75 6.80 12.80
CA ALA A 393 -22.98 6.16 13.22
C ALA A 393 -23.10 4.72 12.69
N ASP A 394 -22.68 4.47 11.44
CA ASP A 394 -22.66 3.12 10.88
C ASP A 394 -21.67 2.20 11.61
N LEU A 395 -20.48 2.69 11.95
CA LEU A 395 -19.51 1.94 12.75
C LEU A 395 -20.02 1.66 14.16
N GLU A 396 -20.63 2.65 14.81
CA GLU A 396 -21.25 2.49 16.12
C GLU A 396 -22.35 1.43 16.09
N GLU A 397 -23.21 1.42 15.07
CA GLU A 397 -24.27 0.43 14.91
C GLU A 397 -23.67 -0.99 14.85
N ILE A 398 -22.65 -1.19 14.02
CA ILE A 398 -21.96 -2.48 13.90
C ILE A 398 -21.32 -2.91 15.23
N LEU A 399 -20.63 -1.99 15.91
CA LEU A 399 -19.96 -2.26 17.18
C LEU A 399 -20.96 -2.55 18.31
N ARG A 400 -22.08 -1.83 18.33
CA ARG A 400 -23.15 -1.98 19.31
C ARG A 400 -23.88 -3.31 19.16
N GLU A 401 -24.15 -3.73 17.92
CA GLU A 401 -24.79 -5.02 17.63
C GLU A 401 -23.85 -6.19 17.91
N TYR A 402 -22.62 -6.14 17.37
CA TYR A 402 -21.70 -7.27 17.43
C TYR A 402 -20.98 -7.41 18.78
N ARG A 403 -20.82 -6.30 19.51
CA ARG A 403 -20.09 -6.18 20.78
C ARG A 403 -18.75 -6.94 20.78
N PRO A 404 -17.79 -6.62 19.90
CA PRO A 404 -16.53 -7.37 19.82
C PRO A 404 -15.77 -7.38 21.15
N THR A 405 -15.05 -8.48 21.41
CA THR A 405 -14.07 -8.58 22.51
C THR A 405 -12.70 -8.06 22.09
N ASP A 406 -12.41 -8.16 20.79
CA ASP A 406 -11.15 -7.78 20.18
C ASP A 406 -11.44 -7.06 18.85
N ILE A 407 -10.80 -5.92 18.64
CA ILE A 407 -10.86 -5.15 17.41
C ILE A 407 -9.46 -5.11 16.81
N TYR A 408 -9.34 -5.47 15.54
CA TYR A 408 -8.10 -5.37 14.75
C TYR A 408 -8.31 -4.34 13.65
N VAL A 409 -7.51 -3.28 13.63
CA VAL A 409 -7.67 -2.15 12.70
C VAL A 409 -6.32 -1.63 12.21
N THR A 410 -6.28 -0.93 11.09
CA THR A 410 -5.05 -0.25 10.65
C THR A 410 -4.63 0.85 11.63
N ASP A 411 -3.32 0.96 11.85
CA ASP A 411 -2.74 1.92 12.78
C ASP A 411 -2.97 3.38 12.34
N THR A 412 -3.25 4.28 13.28
CA THR A 412 -3.43 5.72 13.00
C THR A 412 -2.13 6.41 12.55
N ASN A 413 -1.00 5.72 12.58
CA ASN A 413 0.26 6.16 12.01
C ASN A 413 0.59 5.54 10.65
N ASP A 414 -0.27 4.70 10.08
CA ASP A 414 -0.13 4.23 8.71
C ASP A 414 -0.08 5.44 7.74
N SER A 415 0.80 5.37 6.74
CA SER A 415 1.05 6.48 5.82
C SER A 415 -0.06 6.64 4.77
N HIS A 416 -0.86 5.60 4.52
CA HIS A 416 -1.97 5.68 3.58
C HIS A 416 -3.13 6.50 4.18
N PRO A 417 -3.67 7.51 3.47
CA PRO A 417 -4.74 8.37 3.98
C PRO A 417 -5.93 7.61 4.56
N ASP A 418 -6.41 6.61 3.85
CA ASP A 418 -7.58 5.84 4.29
C ASP A 418 -7.26 4.88 5.43
N HIS A 419 -6.01 4.46 5.60
CA HIS A 419 -5.64 3.51 6.66
C HIS A 419 -5.65 4.20 8.01
N TRP A 420 -4.95 5.33 8.14
CA TRP A 420 -4.96 6.04 9.41
C TRP A 420 -6.35 6.61 9.72
N ALA A 421 -7.13 6.99 8.70
CA ALA A 421 -8.50 7.47 8.90
C ALA A 421 -9.43 6.35 9.36
N THR A 422 -9.31 5.15 8.81
CA THR A 422 -10.02 3.95 9.29
C THR A 422 -9.75 3.68 10.76
N GLY A 423 -8.47 3.75 11.18
CA GLY A 423 -8.10 3.68 12.59
C GLY A 423 -8.74 4.79 13.43
N ALA A 424 -8.72 6.04 12.95
CA ALA A 424 -9.28 7.17 13.68
C ALA A 424 -10.81 7.07 13.86
N PHE A 425 -11.55 6.73 12.81
CA PHE A 425 -12.99 6.50 12.88
C PHE A 425 -13.35 5.35 13.82
N THR A 426 -12.62 4.22 13.73
CA THR A 426 -12.85 3.06 14.61
C THR A 426 -12.60 3.41 16.08
N LEU A 427 -11.51 4.13 16.37
CA LEU A 427 -11.20 4.58 17.73
C LEU A 427 -12.24 5.58 18.26
N ALA A 428 -12.72 6.49 17.42
CA ALA A 428 -13.78 7.42 17.79
C ALA A 428 -15.08 6.69 18.13
N ALA A 429 -15.53 5.76 17.28
CA ALA A 429 -16.75 4.97 17.53
C ALA A 429 -16.63 4.13 18.81
N VAL A 430 -15.45 3.56 19.08
CA VAL A 430 -15.19 2.86 20.36
C VAL A 430 -15.23 3.83 21.55
N GLY A 431 -14.67 5.02 21.41
CA GLY A 431 -14.69 6.06 22.45
C GLY A 431 -16.10 6.51 22.80
N GLU A 432 -16.94 6.74 21.79
CA GLU A 432 -18.37 7.10 21.96
C GLU A 432 -19.13 5.99 22.69
N LEU A 433 -19.00 4.75 22.22
CA LEU A 433 -19.65 3.60 22.86
C LEU A 433 -19.14 3.32 24.28
N LYS A 434 -17.85 3.56 24.56
CA LYS A 434 -17.30 3.47 25.93
C LYS A 434 -17.89 4.55 26.85
N GLY A 435 -18.13 5.75 26.32
CA GLY A 435 -18.79 6.84 27.04
C GLY A 435 -20.26 6.53 27.35
N GLU A 436 -20.95 5.88 26.43
CA GLU A 436 -22.36 5.48 26.60
C GLU A 436 -22.54 4.24 27.48
N ASP A 437 -21.70 3.22 27.29
CA ASP A 437 -21.75 1.94 28.00
C ASP A 437 -20.33 1.51 28.44
N PRO A 438 -19.95 1.79 29.70
CA PRO A 438 -18.63 1.41 30.22
C PRO A 438 -18.35 -0.10 30.21
N THR A 439 -19.36 -0.96 30.04
CA THR A 439 -19.17 -2.41 29.91
C THR A 439 -18.67 -2.81 28.51
N PHE A 440 -18.80 -1.92 27.52
CA PHE A 440 -18.23 -2.09 26.20
C PHE A 440 -16.74 -1.76 26.22
N ASN A 441 -15.89 -2.74 26.51
CA ASN A 441 -14.44 -2.55 26.61
C ASN A 441 -13.63 -3.55 25.76
N PRO A 442 -13.66 -3.42 24.42
CA PRO A 442 -12.88 -4.28 23.54
C PRO A 442 -11.37 -4.02 23.68
N ARG A 443 -10.56 -5.07 23.51
CA ARG A 443 -9.11 -4.93 23.32
C ARG A 443 -8.83 -4.48 21.89
N ILE A 444 -8.03 -3.43 21.72
CA ILE A 444 -7.73 -2.88 20.40
C ILE A 444 -6.31 -3.24 19.99
N TYR A 445 -6.20 -3.89 18.84
CA TYR A 445 -4.96 -4.24 18.19
C TYR A 445 -4.85 -3.49 16.87
N THR A 446 -3.68 -2.93 16.58
CA THR A 446 -3.38 -2.29 15.31
C THR A 446 -2.41 -3.10 14.47
N PHE A 447 -2.54 -3.01 13.15
CA PHE A 447 -1.57 -3.50 12.19
C PHE A 447 -1.23 -2.41 11.18
N VAL A 448 -0.12 -2.57 10.46
CA VAL A 448 0.37 -1.60 9.48
C VAL A 448 0.52 -2.29 8.14
N ILE A 449 0.08 -1.61 7.08
CA ILE A 449 0.24 -2.09 5.70
C ILE A 449 1.18 -1.15 4.93
N HIS A 450 0.98 0.17 5.05
CA HIS A 450 1.76 1.15 4.29
C HIS A 450 2.59 2.04 5.20
N THR A 451 3.91 1.91 5.09
CA THR A 451 4.82 2.94 5.58
C THR A 451 6.14 3.00 4.83
N GLY A 452 6.51 4.20 4.37
CA GLY A 452 7.82 4.46 3.77
C GLY A 452 8.15 3.44 2.67
N MET A 453 9.24 2.68 2.87
CA MET A 453 9.65 1.59 1.97
C MET A 453 9.40 0.19 2.56
N TRP A 454 8.70 0.09 3.69
CA TRP A 454 8.42 -1.18 4.35
C TRP A 454 7.54 -2.06 3.45
N GLN A 455 7.94 -3.32 3.27
CA GLN A 455 7.38 -4.29 2.31
C GLN A 455 7.34 -3.86 0.83
N MET A 456 8.01 -2.77 0.42
CA MET A 456 8.05 -2.36 -0.99
C MET A 456 9.10 -3.11 -1.83
N LEU A 457 10.15 -3.62 -1.20
CA LEU A 457 11.19 -4.40 -1.88
C LEU A 457 10.92 -5.90 -1.76
N PRO A 458 11.25 -6.72 -2.78
CA PRO A 458 11.02 -8.16 -2.73
C PRO A 458 11.79 -8.81 -1.57
N VAL A 459 11.11 -9.69 -0.84
CA VAL A 459 11.73 -10.59 0.14
C VAL A 459 11.98 -11.94 -0.53
N PHE A 460 13.22 -12.42 -0.53
CA PHE A 460 13.60 -13.63 -1.28
C PHE A 460 13.25 -14.95 -0.59
N ASP A 461 13.37 -15.03 0.75
CA ASP A 461 13.03 -16.21 1.56
C ASP A 461 11.81 -15.90 2.43
N ARG A 462 10.63 -15.89 1.83
CA ARG A 462 9.39 -15.47 2.50
C ARG A 462 8.89 -16.51 3.50
N ASP A 463 9.09 -17.79 3.20
CA ASP A 463 8.56 -18.91 3.99
C ASP A 463 9.24 -19.03 5.36
N HIS A 464 10.52 -18.69 5.47
CA HIS A 464 11.26 -18.82 6.73
C HIS A 464 11.55 -17.48 7.41
N LYS A 465 11.51 -16.36 6.69
CA LYS A 465 11.82 -15.06 7.28
C LYS A 465 10.57 -14.48 7.95
N PRO A 466 10.58 -14.14 9.25
CA PRO A 466 9.42 -13.55 9.92
C PRO A 466 9.11 -12.13 9.45
N LEU A 467 7.84 -11.75 9.42
CA LEU A 467 7.40 -10.36 9.26
C LEU A 467 7.73 -9.60 10.55
N LEU A 468 8.35 -8.43 10.41
CA LEU A 468 8.76 -7.58 11.53
C LEU A 468 8.11 -6.21 11.37
N PRO A 469 7.69 -5.54 12.46
CA PRO A 469 7.14 -4.21 12.34
C PRO A 469 8.19 -3.24 11.80
N PRO A 470 7.76 -2.11 11.24
CA PRO A 470 8.69 -1.07 10.81
C PRO A 470 9.49 -0.55 12.01
N GLY A 471 10.82 -0.48 11.89
CA GLY A 471 11.71 -0.24 13.05
C GLY A 471 11.42 1.04 13.84
N TYR A 472 10.94 2.10 13.19
CA TYR A 472 10.61 3.35 13.86
C TYR A 472 9.31 3.27 14.69
N PHE A 473 8.42 2.30 14.46
CA PHE A 473 7.26 2.07 15.31
C PHE A 473 7.63 1.49 16.68
N LEU A 474 8.74 0.74 16.76
CA LEU A 474 9.19 0.11 18.00
C LEU A 474 9.62 1.16 19.05
N ALA A 475 10.12 2.30 18.60
CA ALA A 475 10.55 3.40 19.46
C ALA A 475 9.40 4.28 19.99
N ARG A 476 8.13 4.01 19.61
CA ARG A 476 6.94 4.79 20.03
C ARG A 476 6.31 4.33 21.35
N GLY A 477 6.88 3.31 21.99
CA GLY A 477 6.46 2.81 23.30
C GLY A 477 5.18 1.97 23.32
N THR A 478 4.52 1.77 22.18
CA THR A 478 3.37 0.85 22.07
C THR A 478 3.88 -0.60 21.94
N PRO A 479 3.40 -1.55 22.77
CA PRO A 479 3.85 -2.94 22.71
C PRO A 479 3.50 -3.61 21.38
N TRP A 480 4.44 -4.39 20.84
CA TRP A 480 4.27 -5.19 19.62
C TRP A 480 4.31 -6.68 19.94
N TYR A 481 3.52 -7.45 19.19
CA TYR A 481 3.38 -8.88 19.32
C TYR A 481 3.46 -9.53 17.95
N LYS A 482 4.06 -10.73 17.89
CA LYS A 482 4.05 -11.57 16.70
C LYS A 482 3.00 -12.66 16.84
N LEU A 483 2.22 -12.94 15.81
CA LEU A 483 1.32 -14.09 15.78
C LEU A 483 1.93 -15.17 14.88
N PRO A 484 2.55 -16.23 15.45
CA PRO A 484 3.07 -17.33 14.64
C PRO A 484 1.94 -18.06 13.91
N LEU A 485 2.17 -18.34 12.63
CA LEU A 485 1.25 -19.08 11.77
C LEU A 485 1.77 -20.49 11.54
N ALA A 486 0.93 -21.49 11.80
CA ALA A 486 1.21 -22.85 11.38
C ALA A 486 1.22 -22.94 9.84
N PRO A 487 1.99 -23.85 9.22
CA PRO A 487 2.08 -23.95 7.76
C PRO A 487 0.72 -24.05 7.05
N ALA A 488 -0.24 -24.79 7.62
CA ALA A 488 -1.59 -24.90 7.08
C ALA A 488 -2.36 -23.57 7.09
N ILE A 489 -2.20 -22.77 8.15
CA ILE A 489 -2.83 -21.44 8.26
C ILE A 489 -2.16 -20.45 7.31
N LEU A 490 -0.84 -20.51 7.17
CA LEU A 490 -0.11 -19.70 6.19
C LEU A 490 -0.56 -20.01 4.75
N GLU A 491 -0.82 -21.27 4.44
CA GLU A 491 -1.30 -21.67 3.11
C GLU A 491 -2.70 -21.11 2.82
N LEU A 492 -3.63 -21.16 3.79
CA LEU A 492 -4.94 -20.50 3.67
C LEU A 492 -4.79 -19.00 3.43
N LYS A 493 -3.87 -18.34 4.15
CA LYS A 493 -3.55 -16.92 3.94
C LYS A 493 -3.03 -16.67 2.52
N LYS A 494 -2.11 -17.49 2.00
CA LYS A 494 -1.58 -17.37 0.62
C LYS A 494 -2.70 -17.48 -0.43
N GLN A 495 -3.62 -18.44 -0.23
CA GLN A 495 -4.78 -18.63 -1.10
C GLN A 495 -5.75 -17.44 -1.04
N ALA A 496 -5.96 -16.87 0.14
CA ALA A 496 -6.77 -15.66 0.31
C ALA A 496 -6.11 -14.44 -0.37
N ILE A 497 -4.80 -14.24 -0.23
CA ILE A 497 -4.07 -13.17 -0.93
C ILE A 497 -4.22 -13.33 -2.46
N ALA A 498 -4.04 -14.55 -2.97
CA ALA A 498 -4.17 -14.83 -4.41
C ALA A 498 -5.60 -14.62 -4.96
N ALA A 499 -6.62 -14.60 -4.11
CA ALA A 499 -8.00 -14.32 -4.52
C ALA A 499 -8.20 -12.85 -4.94
N TYR A 500 -7.35 -11.93 -4.48
CA TYR A 500 -7.33 -10.52 -4.87
C TYR A 500 -6.68 -10.29 -6.24
N ARG A 501 -7.24 -10.92 -7.28
CA ARG A 501 -6.70 -10.90 -8.65
C ARG A 501 -6.50 -9.49 -9.18
N THR A 502 -7.40 -8.56 -8.86
CA THR A 502 -7.25 -7.16 -9.29
C THR A 502 -6.01 -6.47 -8.73
N GLN A 503 -5.56 -6.88 -7.53
CA GLN A 503 -4.36 -6.36 -6.89
C GLN A 503 -3.12 -7.13 -7.32
N GLU A 504 -3.21 -8.46 -7.45
CA GLU A 504 -2.12 -9.32 -7.96
C GLU A 504 -1.65 -8.89 -9.35
N MET A 505 -2.54 -8.43 -10.23
CA MET A 505 -2.15 -7.92 -11.55
C MET A 505 -1.28 -6.66 -11.51
N VAL A 506 -1.32 -5.91 -10.40
CA VAL A 506 -0.75 -4.56 -10.33
C VAL A 506 0.40 -4.44 -9.33
N MET A 507 0.32 -5.19 -8.23
CA MET A 507 1.28 -5.13 -7.13
C MET A 507 1.62 -6.52 -6.54
N PRO A 508 1.93 -7.55 -7.36
CA PRO A 508 2.13 -8.91 -6.88
C PRO A 508 3.29 -9.02 -5.87
N THR A 509 4.38 -8.28 -6.10
CA THR A 509 5.54 -8.28 -5.19
C THR A 509 5.19 -7.72 -3.81
N PHE A 510 4.34 -6.69 -3.75
CA PHE A 510 3.91 -6.08 -2.50
C PHE A 510 3.04 -7.05 -1.70
N LEU A 511 2.02 -7.64 -2.32
CA LEU A 511 1.13 -8.61 -1.68
C LEU A 511 1.91 -9.82 -1.15
N ALA A 512 2.79 -10.38 -1.99
CA ALA A 512 3.57 -11.55 -1.63
C ALA A 512 4.54 -11.30 -0.45
N ASN A 513 4.90 -10.05 -0.16
CA ASN A 513 5.74 -9.74 1.00
C ASN A 513 5.03 -9.95 2.36
N PHE A 514 3.70 -10.09 2.36
CA PHE A 514 2.89 -10.45 3.53
C PHE A 514 2.64 -11.97 3.67
N GLU A 515 3.09 -12.78 2.71
CA GLU A 515 3.09 -14.24 2.80
C GLU A 515 4.24 -14.73 3.71
N ARG A 516 4.09 -14.51 5.03
CA ARG A 516 5.17 -14.69 6.03
C ARG A 516 4.74 -15.64 7.15
N PRO A 517 5.66 -16.33 7.84
CA PRO A 517 5.35 -17.30 8.90
C PRO A 517 4.74 -16.69 10.17
N ASN A 518 4.57 -15.37 10.23
CA ASN A 518 3.88 -14.68 11.30
C ASN A 518 3.20 -13.40 10.79
N GLU A 519 2.26 -12.93 11.59
CA GLU A 519 1.71 -11.57 11.52
C GLU A 519 2.25 -10.73 12.68
N VAL A 520 2.11 -9.41 12.60
CA VAL A 520 2.55 -8.48 13.65
C VAL A 520 1.43 -7.52 14.00
N PHE A 521 1.21 -7.34 15.29
CA PHE A 521 0.17 -6.46 15.82
C PHE A 521 0.74 -5.62 16.95
N SER A 522 0.30 -4.37 17.07
CA SER A 522 0.50 -3.56 18.25
C SER A 522 -0.76 -3.57 19.10
N ARG A 523 -0.65 -3.56 20.43
CA ARG A 523 -1.82 -3.44 21.32
C ARG A 523 -1.90 -2.02 21.83
N LEU A 524 -3.01 -1.33 21.54
CA LEU A 524 -3.25 0.00 22.09
C LEU A 524 -3.68 -0.13 23.56
N PRO A 525 -2.98 0.50 24.50
CA PRO A 525 -3.43 0.57 25.89
C PRO A 525 -4.62 1.53 26.00
N ASP A 526 -5.48 1.29 26.99
CA ASP A 526 -6.39 2.34 27.44
C ASP A 526 -5.57 3.48 28.04
N GLN A 527 -5.85 4.69 27.60
CA GLN A 527 -5.11 5.89 28.01
C GLN A 527 -6.05 6.83 28.74
N GLU A 528 -5.69 7.16 29.97
CA GLU A 528 -6.46 8.04 30.84
C GLU A 528 -5.62 9.24 31.24
N VAL A 529 -6.19 10.44 31.10
CA VAL A 529 -5.56 11.70 31.48
C VAL A 529 -5.62 11.87 32.98
N ILE A 530 -4.49 12.23 33.56
CA ILE A 530 -4.40 12.58 34.97
C ILE A 530 -5.23 13.84 35.23
N THR A 531 -5.99 13.79 36.32
CA THR A 531 -6.73 14.94 36.85
C THR A 531 -6.12 15.38 38.17
N THR A 532 -5.75 16.65 38.29
CA THR A 532 -5.21 17.24 39.54
C THR A 532 -6.03 18.44 40.02
N ALA A 533 -5.97 18.71 41.32
CA ALA A 533 -6.61 19.88 41.94
C ALA A 533 -5.72 21.14 41.92
N THR A 534 -4.41 21.00 41.68
CA THR A 534 -3.44 22.10 41.70
C THR A 534 -3.25 22.67 40.29
N GLY A 535 -3.54 23.95 40.11
CA GLY A 535 -3.34 24.66 38.85
C GLY A 535 -1.88 24.67 38.39
N MET A 536 -1.64 24.34 37.13
CA MET A 536 -0.32 24.46 36.50
C MET A 536 -0.08 25.87 35.93
N SER A 537 1.17 26.32 35.92
CA SER A 537 1.59 27.46 35.10
C SER A 537 1.84 27.02 33.65
N VAL A 538 1.53 27.91 32.70
CA VAL A 538 1.97 27.82 31.31
C VAL A 538 3.01 28.92 31.13
N ASP A 539 4.27 28.59 31.36
CA ASP A 539 5.40 29.53 31.34
C ASP A 539 6.53 29.09 30.39
N GLY A 540 6.39 27.91 29.75
CA GLY A 540 7.35 27.39 28.80
C GLY A 540 8.59 26.75 29.43
N TRP A 541 8.59 26.49 30.74
CA TRP A 541 9.72 25.87 31.43
C TRP A 541 9.37 24.51 32.07
N VAL A 542 10.18 23.50 31.71
CA VAL A 542 10.06 22.04 31.85
C VAL A 542 9.70 21.46 33.25
N LYS A 543 9.60 22.25 34.32
CA LYS A 543 9.82 21.72 35.69
C LYS A 543 8.67 20.92 36.34
N GLU A 544 7.44 20.91 35.83
CA GLU A 544 6.28 20.43 36.63
C GLU A 544 5.32 19.44 35.95
N TRP A 545 5.64 18.88 34.77
CA TRP A 545 4.75 17.92 34.11
C TRP A 545 4.94 16.47 34.63
N PRO A 546 3.86 15.78 35.07
CA PRO A 546 3.93 14.37 35.46
C PRO A 546 4.29 13.46 34.28
N ARG A 547 5.09 12.40 34.53
CA ARG A 547 5.50 11.46 33.47
C ARG A 547 4.33 10.65 32.90
N ASP A 548 3.32 10.42 33.71
CA ASP A 548 2.08 9.74 33.38
C ASP A 548 1.13 10.63 32.55
N ALA A 549 1.42 11.92 32.36
CA ALA A 549 0.63 12.81 31.50
C ALA A 549 0.94 12.60 30.01
N VAL A 550 1.94 11.78 29.67
CA VAL A 550 2.33 11.47 28.29
C VAL A 550 1.21 10.73 27.59
N ILE A 551 0.65 11.35 26.56
CA ILE A 551 -0.35 10.72 25.70
C ILE A 551 0.22 10.12 24.42
N ALA A 552 1.38 10.61 23.95
CA ALA A 552 2.06 10.06 22.79
C ALA A 552 3.57 10.28 22.84
N LEU A 553 4.31 9.35 22.22
CA LEU A 553 5.75 9.44 21.97
C LEU A 553 6.03 9.39 20.46
N ASP A 554 7.04 10.15 20.04
CA ASP A 554 7.52 10.21 18.66
C ASP A 554 9.06 10.14 18.61
N PRO A 555 9.64 9.15 17.90
CA PRO A 555 11.08 8.94 17.87
C PRO A 555 11.79 9.92 16.91
N ALA A 556 12.99 10.35 17.30
CA ALA A 556 13.78 11.28 16.49
C ALA A 556 14.05 10.76 15.06
N GLY A 557 13.90 11.64 14.07
CA GLY A 557 14.49 11.47 12.73
C GLY A 557 13.93 10.32 11.88
N ASP A 558 12.67 9.93 12.07
CA ASP A 558 12.00 8.86 11.30
C ASP A 558 11.66 9.24 9.83
N LEU A 559 11.75 10.52 9.45
CA LEU A 559 11.59 11.03 8.07
C LEU A 559 12.79 11.90 7.62
N VAL A 560 13.17 11.77 6.34
CA VAL A 560 14.32 12.48 5.74
C VAL A 560 14.15 14.01 5.75
N THR A 561 12.90 14.49 5.64
CA THR A 561 12.53 15.92 5.69
C THR A 561 12.83 16.58 7.03
N LYS A 562 12.89 15.80 8.11
CA LYS A 562 13.03 16.28 9.51
C LYS A 562 14.44 16.71 9.90
N LYS A 563 15.45 16.42 9.08
CA LYS A 563 16.84 16.92 9.29
C LYS A 563 17.00 18.41 8.96
N VAL A 564 15.99 19.02 8.33
CA VAL A 564 16.03 20.43 7.87
C VAL A 564 15.67 21.40 8.99
N GLU A 565 14.70 21.06 9.85
CA GLU A 565 14.28 21.91 10.98
C GLU A 565 13.87 21.05 12.18
N ARG A 566 14.78 20.90 13.16
CA ARG A 566 14.57 20.02 14.33
C ARG A 566 13.46 20.52 15.26
N GLY A 567 13.12 21.82 15.23
CA GLY A 567 11.96 22.34 15.96
C GLY A 567 10.63 21.74 15.47
N GLY A 568 10.58 21.20 14.26
CA GLY A 568 9.39 20.53 13.74
C GLY A 568 9.33 19.03 13.97
N ASP A 569 10.38 18.41 14.51
CA ASP A 569 10.41 16.98 14.84
C ASP A 569 9.83 16.79 16.24
N LEU A 570 8.60 16.28 16.32
CA LEU A 570 7.89 16.06 17.57
C LEU A 570 8.58 14.93 18.34
N LYS A 571 8.49 14.99 19.67
CA LYS A 571 9.09 14.03 20.58
C LYS A 571 8.06 13.38 21.49
N ALA A 572 7.16 14.19 22.04
CA ALA A 572 6.11 13.71 22.91
C ALA A 572 4.94 14.70 22.95
N ALA A 573 3.75 14.19 23.22
CA ALA A 573 2.61 15.01 23.65
C ALA A 573 2.17 14.61 25.04
N TYR A 574 1.75 15.62 25.80
CA TYR A 574 1.22 15.48 27.14
C TYR A 574 -0.14 16.16 27.21
N LEU A 575 -1.03 15.56 27.99
CA LEU A 575 -2.35 16.10 28.26
C LEU A 575 -2.67 15.92 29.74
N LEU A 576 -3.15 16.99 30.37
CA LEU A 576 -3.50 17.01 31.78
C LEU A 576 -4.82 17.77 31.97
N GLN A 577 -5.67 17.33 32.89
CA GLN A 577 -6.78 18.14 33.38
C GLN A 577 -6.45 18.69 34.77
N SER A 578 -6.64 20.01 34.97
CA SER A 578 -6.58 20.63 36.30
C SER A 578 -7.72 21.62 36.50
N GLY A 579 -8.62 21.31 37.42
CA GLY A 579 -9.89 22.03 37.55
C GLY A 579 -10.62 22.10 36.21
N ARG A 580 -11.05 23.30 35.80
CA ARG A 580 -11.73 23.52 34.52
C ARG A 580 -10.78 23.69 33.33
N THR A 581 -9.47 23.57 33.52
CA THR A 581 -8.49 23.83 32.46
C THR A 581 -7.83 22.53 32.00
N THR A 582 -7.85 22.30 30.69
CA THR A 582 -7.05 21.27 30.05
C THR A 582 -5.71 21.87 29.65
N TYR A 583 -4.62 21.26 30.12
CA TYR A 583 -3.27 21.66 29.77
C TYR A 583 -2.72 20.69 28.73
N LEU A 584 -2.06 21.24 27.72
CA LEU A 584 -1.40 20.47 26.67
C LEU A 584 0.06 20.89 26.56
N ARG A 585 0.94 19.93 26.31
CA ARG A 585 2.35 20.18 26.00
C ARG A 585 2.81 19.33 24.82
N LEU A 586 3.58 19.93 23.92
CA LEU A 586 4.36 19.25 22.88
C LEU A 586 5.84 19.45 23.15
N ASP A 587 6.59 18.35 23.20
CA ASP A 587 8.05 18.38 23.16
C ASP A 587 8.53 18.13 21.74
N THR A 588 9.64 18.75 21.36
CA THR A 588 10.32 18.59 20.07
C THR A 588 11.77 18.14 20.26
N TRP A 589 12.40 17.57 19.24
CA TRP A 589 13.83 17.18 19.29
C TRP A 589 14.79 18.36 19.06
N GLY A 590 14.26 19.51 18.66
CA GLY A 590 14.98 20.78 18.56
C GLY A 590 14.21 21.92 19.21
N ARG A 591 14.76 23.13 19.11
CA ARG A 591 14.13 24.32 19.67
C ARG A 591 12.87 24.67 18.89
N VAL A 592 11.77 24.94 19.58
CA VAL A 592 10.54 25.48 18.99
C VAL A 592 10.86 26.85 18.39
N GLY A 593 10.72 26.98 17.06
CA GLY A 593 11.14 28.17 16.33
C GLY A 593 10.59 28.28 14.92
N PHE A 594 10.64 29.49 14.36
CA PHE A 594 10.24 29.79 12.98
C PHE A 594 11.17 29.04 12.00
N PRO A 595 10.67 28.50 10.87
CA PRO A 595 9.36 28.69 10.26
C PRO A 595 8.30 27.60 10.53
N VAL A 596 8.40 26.89 11.66
CA VAL A 596 7.49 25.77 11.95
C VAL A 596 6.13 26.24 12.43
N ASN A 597 5.06 25.76 11.78
CA ASN A 597 3.68 25.88 12.24
C ASN A 597 3.24 24.60 12.96
N TYR A 598 2.61 24.75 14.12
CA TYR A 598 2.09 23.66 14.95
C TYR A 598 0.57 23.65 14.84
N THR A 599 -0.02 22.59 14.32
CA THR A 599 -1.47 22.41 14.21
C THR A 599 -1.91 21.30 15.14
N LEU A 600 -2.87 21.58 16.01
CA LEU A 600 -3.38 20.63 16.98
C LEU A 600 -4.88 20.43 16.75
N SER A 601 -5.36 19.21 16.97
CA SER A 601 -6.78 18.91 16.92
C SER A 601 -7.22 18.05 18.11
N ILE A 602 -8.34 18.44 18.71
CA ILE A 602 -9.08 17.68 19.72
C ILE A 602 -10.51 17.54 19.23
N TYR A 603 -10.97 16.31 19.05
CA TYR A 603 -12.39 16.01 18.84
C TYR A 603 -12.93 15.39 20.12
N LEU A 604 -13.72 16.17 20.86
CA LEU A 604 -14.41 15.72 22.05
C LEU A 604 -15.62 14.90 21.62
N LEU A 605 -15.61 13.63 22.00
CA LEU A 605 -16.62 12.66 21.60
C LEU A 605 -17.84 12.78 22.53
N PRO A 606 -19.07 12.70 21.99
CA PRO A 606 -20.30 12.72 22.76
C PRO A 606 -20.37 11.54 23.73
N ALA A 607 -20.90 11.78 24.93
CA ALA A 607 -21.23 10.74 25.90
C ALA A 607 -22.69 10.26 25.79
N SER A 608 -23.45 10.75 24.81
CA SER A 608 -24.86 10.41 24.64
C SER A 608 -25.22 10.32 23.15
N PRO A 609 -26.06 9.33 22.76
CA PRO A 609 -26.43 9.13 21.37
C PRO A 609 -27.06 10.39 20.76
N GLY A 610 -26.62 10.75 19.56
CA GLY A 610 -27.19 11.88 18.78
C GLY A 610 -26.67 13.27 19.17
N ALA A 611 -25.78 13.39 20.17
CA ALA A 611 -24.99 14.60 20.36
C ALA A 611 -23.82 14.61 19.38
N GLY A 612 -23.60 15.71 18.64
CA GLY A 612 -22.47 15.80 17.71
C GLY A 612 -21.14 16.03 18.42
N SER A 613 -20.05 15.43 17.91
CA SER A 613 -18.70 15.64 18.45
C SER A 613 -18.27 17.11 18.36
N GLN A 614 -17.69 17.65 19.43
CA GLN A 614 -17.18 19.02 19.45
C GLN A 614 -15.74 19.05 18.94
N ARG A 615 -15.48 19.83 17.88
CA ARG A 615 -14.17 19.85 17.22
C ARG A 615 -13.42 21.14 17.48
N PHE A 616 -12.20 21.00 17.99
CA PHE A 616 -11.26 22.08 18.22
C PHE A 616 -10.03 21.82 17.37
N THR A 617 -9.77 22.69 16.40
CA THR A 617 -8.57 22.65 15.58
C THR A 617 -7.99 24.05 15.48
N TRP A 618 -6.73 24.20 15.85
CA TRP A 618 -6.02 25.47 15.79
C TRP A 618 -4.59 25.28 15.32
N SER A 619 -4.01 26.36 14.81
CA SER A 619 -2.61 26.44 14.43
C SER A 619 -1.93 27.55 15.22
N TRP A 620 -0.64 27.40 15.50
CA TRP A 620 0.19 28.43 16.12
C TRP A 620 1.58 28.45 15.48
N ALA A 621 2.12 29.65 15.30
CA ALA A 621 3.48 29.87 14.83
C ALA A 621 4.33 30.61 15.89
N PRO A 622 5.63 30.30 16.01
CA PRO A 622 6.54 30.98 16.93
C PRO A 622 6.53 32.51 16.77
N GLY A 623 6.28 33.19 17.88
CA GLY A 623 6.14 34.65 17.95
C GLY A 623 4.69 35.14 18.00
N GLU A 624 3.70 34.28 17.73
CA GLU A 624 2.29 34.62 17.88
C GLU A 624 1.88 34.58 19.36
N LYS A 625 1.13 35.60 19.81
CA LYS A 625 0.60 35.66 21.19
C LYS A 625 -0.69 34.86 21.38
N GLN A 626 -1.35 34.49 20.30
CA GLN A 626 -2.66 33.85 20.25
C GLN A 626 -2.64 32.77 19.19
N VAL A 627 -3.52 31.77 19.33
CA VAL A 627 -3.69 30.74 18.30
C VAL A 627 -4.55 31.24 17.16
N ARG A 628 -4.37 30.64 15.99
CA ARG A 628 -5.28 30.80 14.85
C ARG A 628 -6.23 29.61 14.80
N TRP A 629 -7.53 29.86 14.98
CA TRP A 629 -8.55 28.83 14.87
C TRP A 629 -8.78 28.40 13.41
N LEU A 630 -8.83 27.08 13.20
CA LEU A 630 -9.26 26.44 11.96
C LEU A 630 -10.67 25.85 12.11
N THR A 631 -11.01 25.34 13.29
CA THR A 631 -12.36 24.88 13.66
C THR A 631 -12.53 25.09 15.17
N ARG A 632 -13.68 25.63 15.58
CA ARG A 632 -14.01 25.96 16.98
C ARG A 632 -15.53 25.88 17.16
N PRO A 633 -16.06 25.30 18.25
CA PRO A 633 -17.48 25.42 18.57
C PRO A 633 -17.88 26.88 18.76
N ALA A 634 -19.08 27.27 18.30
CA ALA A 634 -19.50 28.67 18.31
C ALA A 634 -19.39 29.34 19.69
N GLY A 635 -19.69 28.59 20.77
CA GLY A 635 -19.72 29.07 22.15
C GLY A 635 -18.37 29.11 22.90
N TYR A 636 -17.27 28.59 22.35
CA TYR A 636 -15.99 28.53 23.08
C TYR A 636 -15.18 29.82 22.89
N ASP A 637 -14.75 30.55 23.91
CA ASP A 637 -14.06 31.85 23.70
C ASP A 637 -12.80 31.73 22.81
N PRO A 638 -12.73 32.47 21.66
CA PRO A 638 -11.58 32.39 20.75
C PRO A 638 -10.26 32.87 21.35
N ASN A 639 -10.27 33.65 22.43
CA ASN A 639 -9.06 34.16 23.10
C ASN A 639 -8.71 33.39 24.38
N ALA A 640 -9.44 32.31 24.68
CA ALA A 640 -9.27 31.53 25.90
C ALA A 640 -7.91 30.83 26.00
N ILE A 641 -7.35 30.41 24.86
CA ILE A 641 -6.11 29.62 24.85
C ILE A 641 -4.92 30.51 25.18
N ARG A 642 -4.21 30.14 26.25
CA ARG A 642 -2.89 30.70 26.56
C ARG A 642 -1.82 29.78 26.01
N VAL A 643 -0.82 30.35 25.35
CA VAL A 643 0.29 29.61 24.75
C VAL A 643 1.60 30.16 25.29
N ALA A 644 2.52 29.27 25.65
CA ALA A 644 3.91 29.59 25.94
C ALA A 644 4.83 28.60 25.21
N SER A 645 6.00 29.07 24.80
CA SER A 645 7.03 28.21 24.21
C SER A 645 8.37 28.54 24.82
N GLY A 646 9.16 27.52 25.17
CA GLY A 646 10.49 27.68 25.73
C GLY A 646 11.36 26.49 25.38
N GLY A 647 12.58 26.76 24.90
CA GLY A 647 13.50 25.70 24.46
C GLY A 647 12.86 24.80 23.40
N ASP A 648 12.72 23.53 23.73
CA ASP A 648 12.16 22.43 22.93
C ASP A 648 10.72 22.06 23.30
N SER A 649 10.00 22.96 24.00
CA SER A 649 8.65 22.72 24.52
C SER A 649 7.66 23.81 24.09
N LEU A 650 6.44 23.40 23.72
CA LEU A 650 5.28 24.24 23.45
C LEU A 650 4.14 23.84 24.39
N GLU A 651 3.65 24.77 25.19
CA GLU A 651 2.64 24.56 26.22
C GLU A 651 1.38 25.40 25.96
N MET A 652 0.22 24.84 26.28
CA MET A 652 -1.08 25.47 26.09
C MET A 652 -2.01 25.21 27.28
N ALA A 653 -2.76 26.23 27.69
CA ALA A 653 -3.88 26.09 28.62
C ALA A 653 -5.19 26.38 27.89
N LEU A 654 -6.12 25.44 27.97
CA LEU A 654 -7.43 25.44 27.31
C LEU A 654 -8.53 25.39 28.40
N PRO A 655 -8.99 26.54 28.92
CA PRO A 655 -10.04 26.56 29.93
C PRO A 655 -11.39 26.15 29.33
N ASP A 656 -12.20 25.45 30.10
CA ASP A 656 -13.57 25.05 29.77
C ASP A 656 -13.70 24.17 28.51
N LEU A 657 -12.61 23.52 28.11
CA LEU A 657 -12.59 22.61 26.96
C LEU A 657 -13.42 21.35 27.21
N ILE A 658 -13.27 20.76 28.41
CA ILE A 658 -13.89 19.50 28.79
C ILE A 658 -15.03 19.80 29.77
N PRO A 659 -16.29 19.49 29.41
CA PRO A 659 -17.42 19.59 30.34
C PRO A 659 -17.24 18.69 31.56
N PRO A 660 -17.95 18.93 32.67
CA PRO A 660 -17.88 18.03 33.81
C PRO A 660 -18.28 16.60 33.46
N GLY A 661 -17.70 15.64 34.18
CA GLY A 661 -17.93 14.21 33.96
C GLY A 661 -16.83 13.51 33.17
N GLU A 662 -17.03 12.22 32.89
CA GLU A 662 -16.09 11.41 32.11
C GLU A 662 -16.39 11.54 30.62
N HIS A 663 -15.34 11.76 29.83
CA HIS A 663 -15.42 11.96 28.39
C HIS A 663 -14.29 11.20 27.69
N TYR A 664 -14.47 10.99 26.39
CA TYR A 664 -13.43 10.51 25.50
C TYR A 664 -13.13 11.59 24.46
N LEU A 665 -11.86 11.69 24.06
CA LEU A 665 -11.46 12.59 22.98
C LEU A 665 -10.47 11.91 22.04
N MET A 666 -10.48 12.37 20.79
CA MET A 666 -9.46 12.08 19.80
C MET A 666 -8.47 13.24 19.73
N PHE A 667 -7.18 12.95 19.85
CA PHE A 667 -6.10 13.94 19.82
C PHE A 667 -5.09 13.68 18.69
N THR A 668 -4.63 14.74 18.01
CA THR A 668 -3.46 14.71 17.12
C THR A 668 -2.73 16.05 17.14
N ALA A 669 -1.44 16.03 16.81
CA ALA A 669 -0.64 17.22 16.54
C ALA A 669 0.18 17.02 15.27
N VAL A 670 0.32 18.08 14.47
CA VAL A 670 1.03 18.07 13.18
C VAL A 670 1.90 19.31 13.10
N THR A 671 3.13 19.17 12.63
CA THR A 671 4.03 20.28 12.33
C THR A 671 4.19 20.45 10.82
N SER A 672 4.38 21.69 10.37
CA SER A 672 4.54 21.99 8.95
C SER A 672 5.36 23.25 8.69
N ILE A 673 5.91 23.38 7.49
CA ILE A 673 6.45 24.64 6.96
C ILE A 673 5.62 25.02 5.74
N GLY A 674 4.80 26.06 5.85
CA GLY A 674 3.83 26.41 4.83
C GLY A 674 2.82 25.28 4.61
N ARG A 675 2.85 24.63 3.45
CA ARG A 675 2.03 23.44 3.13
C ARG A 675 2.79 22.12 3.22
N LEU A 676 4.07 22.15 3.56
CA LEU A 676 4.90 20.95 3.67
C LEU A 676 4.75 20.35 5.07
N PRO A 677 4.13 19.18 5.24
CA PRO A 677 4.11 18.50 6.53
C PRO A 677 5.53 18.08 6.92
N LEU A 678 5.89 18.31 8.18
CA LEU A 678 7.18 17.90 8.76
C LEU A 678 7.02 16.63 9.59
N ASP A 679 6.05 16.64 10.51
CA ASP A 679 5.82 15.55 11.45
C ASP A 679 4.37 15.49 11.93
N ARG A 680 3.98 14.36 12.52
CA ARG A 680 2.70 14.19 13.19
C ARG A 680 2.79 13.23 14.39
N ILE A 681 2.09 13.60 15.45
CA ILE A 681 1.57 12.64 16.43
C ILE A 681 0.29 12.05 15.86
N PRO A 682 0.21 10.72 15.63
CA PRO A 682 -0.98 10.08 15.06
C PRO A 682 -2.18 10.22 16.00
N TRP A 683 -3.38 10.03 15.47
CA TRP A 683 -4.62 10.12 16.25
C TRP A 683 -4.61 9.15 17.44
N ARG A 684 -4.89 9.67 18.64
CA ARG A 684 -4.99 8.91 19.90
C ARG A 684 -6.38 9.08 20.51
N LEU A 685 -6.96 7.98 20.96
CA LEU A 685 -8.14 7.97 21.81
C LEU A 685 -7.69 8.12 23.26
N VAL A 686 -8.27 9.08 23.97
CA VAL A 686 -7.89 9.41 25.34
C VAL A 686 -9.13 9.58 26.19
N LYS A 687 -9.18 8.91 27.34
CA LYS A 687 -10.17 9.14 28.39
C LYS A 687 -9.75 10.35 29.23
N ILE A 688 -10.68 11.26 29.50
CA ILE A 688 -10.42 12.45 30.32
C ILE A 688 -11.64 12.75 31.19
N LYS A 689 -11.42 13.33 32.37
CA LYS A 689 -12.49 13.68 33.29
C LYS A 689 -12.52 15.18 33.53
N GLY A 690 -13.61 15.85 33.16
CA GLY A 690 -13.82 17.26 33.46
C GLY A 690 -14.21 17.47 34.93
N SER A 691 -13.87 18.65 35.45
CA SER A 691 -14.11 19.05 36.84
C SER A 691 -15.42 19.80 37.00
N ASP A 692 -16.16 19.51 38.08
CA ASP A 692 -17.28 20.33 38.58
C ASP A 692 -16.79 21.54 39.40
N LEU A 693 -15.54 21.52 39.87
CA LEU A 693 -14.91 22.52 40.76
C LEU A 693 -14.53 23.82 40.04
#